data_AF-R1EJT4-F1
#
_entry.id   AF-R1EJT4-F1
#
_cell.length_a   1.000
_cell.length_b   1.000
_cell.length_c   1.000
_cell.angle_alpha   90.00
_cell.angle_beta   90.00
_cell.angle_gamma   90.00
#
_symmetry.space_group_name_H-M   'P 1'
#
loop_
_entity.id
_entity.type
_entity.pdbx_description
1 polymer ?
#
loop_
_entity_poly.entity_id
_entity_poly.type
_entity_poly.pdbx_seq_one_letter_code
_entity_poly.pdbx_strand_id
1 'polypeptide(L)'
;MSYNRLGSAGNVHDDDDYAYNNNNNNMDPRRPQPQRTPSPGNPFHGYQLEDRPYGGGQPLEIPMGPGPGPGTPGDRLQTQPTYSVENIQNTYGHNEQYEADHRYSPGAYHDDYAVDPNAHHDAYFNQPYNPSPHEEHQQYWQDEGDNRPMLQPDNAYGPDPAHPISPGGDPEEYFDDMPKPTPSPAPIRRWKTVKEVQLFNGNLVLDCPIPPRLLNQVPHAQPPERDEFTHMRYSAATCDPADFYNDRFTLRQRLFAKPRHTELFIAVTMYNEEDELFARTMIGVIKNIEYMNSRTNSKTWGKDAWKKIVVCVVSDGRGKINPRTRAVLAGLGVYQDGIAKQQVNGKEVTAHIYEYTSQMSIEIKKGIVQVKKGTTPIQLLFCLKEKNQKKINSHRWFFQAFGTVLDPNICVLIDAGTKPGKDSIYQLWKAFDLEPMCAGACGEIKAMLVHGKKLLNPLVATQNFEYKMSNILDKPLESAFGFISVLPGAFSAYRYVALQNDKTGQGPLEKYFAGEKMHGANAGIFTANMYLAEDRILCFELVAKRNCHWILQYVKSATGETDVPVEMADFILQRRRWLNGSFFAAVYALAHSHQIFRSDHSFIRKFMFLVEFFYQSVNMIFAWFALGNFFLVFRILTSSLGNDEFLGTAGSILATVFEWAYLATVITCFVLALGNRPQGSNKFYMTMVYFWVLIMAYLMFASIYITVISVKSEIADGFSVSDLFQNTLFFTLIVSMASTYVLYFVASFLFLDPWHMFTSFIQYLLMTPTYINILNVYAFCNTHDITWGTKGDVKPEKLPSVTTKPGGKVDVSAPTDDADLNTQYEAELRVFATKYVEPKKDPSAEDKQEDYYKGFRSTVVLFWMFCNLALCAVVLVTAGVDVSLKDDELSTEKTSRAKIYMSVVLWSVAGLSAFRFTGAIWFLIVRMFRGV
;
A
#
# COMPACT_ATOMS: atom_id res chain seq x y z
N MET A 1 25.74 -16.81 -47.98
CA MET A 1 25.58 -16.40 -49.40
C MET A 1 25.90 -14.92 -49.49
N SER A 2 26.74 -14.59 -50.47
CA SER A 2 27.37 -13.30 -50.76
C SER A 2 26.40 -12.19 -51.16
N TYR A 3 26.76 -10.91 -50.97
CA TYR A 3 27.17 -10.00 -52.05
C TYR A 3 27.59 -8.61 -51.51
N ASN A 4 28.80 -8.19 -51.90
CA ASN A 4 29.37 -6.84 -51.82
C ASN A 4 28.97 -6.00 -53.04
N ARG A 5 29.02 -4.66 -52.95
CA ARG A 5 29.65 -3.81 -54.00
C ARG A 5 30.05 -2.40 -53.51
N LEU A 6 31.25 -2.01 -53.95
CA LEU A 6 32.00 -0.75 -53.79
C LEU A 6 31.47 0.38 -54.69
N GLY A 7 31.64 1.66 -54.31
CA GLY A 7 32.68 2.60 -54.82
C GLY A 7 31.97 3.83 -55.46
N SER A 8 32.50 5.05 -55.65
CA SER A 8 33.83 5.68 -55.53
C SER A 8 33.69 7.21 -55.82
N ALA A 9 34.60 8.03 -55.27
CA ALA A 9 35.20 9.33 -55.72
C ALA A 9 34.36 10.43 -56.42
N GLY A 10 34.56 11.75 -56.27
CA GLY A 10 35.67 12.59 -55.80
C GLY A 10 35.85 13.79 -56.77
N ASN A 11 36.07 15.03 -56.26
CA ASN A 11 36.74 16.22 -56.84
C ASN A 11 36.25 17.50 -56.08
N VAL A 12 37.03 18.36 -55.39
CA VAL A 12 38.35 19.04 -55.53
C VAL A 12 38.17 20.54 -55.91
N HIS A 13 38.54 21.42 -54.97
CA HIS A 13 39.29 22.71 -55.05
C HIS A 13 39.01 23.54 -53.77
N ASP A 14 40.01 23.72 -52.87
CA ASP A 14 40.97 24.87 -52.71
C ASP A 14 40.27 26.14 -52.19
N ASP A 15 40.75 26.98 -51.25
CA ASP A 15 41.89 27.05 -50.32
C ASP A 15 41.57 28.20 -49.31
N ASP A 16 42.26 28.20 -48.16
CA ASP A 16 42.67 29.36 -47.32
C ASP A 16 41.71 30.19 -46.43
N ASP A 17 41.89 29.98 -45.11
CA ASP A 17 42.35 30.92 -44.06
C ASP A 17 41.52 32.12 -43.48
N TYR A 18 41.51 32.13 -42.13
CA TYR A 18 41.33 33.19 -41.11
C TYR A 18 40.20 34.25 -41.21
N ALA A 19 39.30 34.30 -40.21
CA ALA A 19 39.13 35.43 -39.26
C ALA A 19 37.78 35.43 -38.49
N TYR A 20 37.80 36.13 -37.36
CA TYR A 20 36.81 36.30 -36.30
C TYR A 20 35.45 36.92 -36.70
N ASN A 21 34.44 36.55 -35.89
CA ASN A 21 33.26 37.31 -35.42
C ASN A 21 31.94 37.42 -36.24
N ASN A 22 30.92 36.78 -35.63
CA ASN A 22 29.61 37.33 -35.20
C ASN A 22 28.42 37.51 -36.18
N ASN A 23 27.29 36.92 -35.75
CA ASN A 23 25.86 37.17 -36.02
C ASN A 23 25.12 36.65 -37.29
N ASN A 24 24.01 35.94 -36.98
CA ASN A 24 22.72 35.79 -37.66
C ASN A 24 22.59 34.91 -38.92
N ASN A 25 21.93 33.74 -38.82
CA ASN A 25 20.48 33.54 -39.07
C ASN A 25 20.09 32.07 -39.36
N ASN A 26 18.93 31.68 -38.80
CA ASN A 26 17.91 30.75 -39.31
C ASN A 26 18.28 29.33 -39.78
N MET A 27 17.88 28.33 -38.98
CA MET A 27 17.29 27.10 -39.52
C MET A 27 15.99 26.74 -38.79
N ASP A 28 14.97 26.49 -39.62
CA ASP A 28 13.57 26.19 -39.35
C ASP A 28 13.38 24.81 -38.68
N PRO A 29 12.68 24.69 -37.53
CA PRO A 29 12.53 23.42 -36.82
C PRO A 29 11.36 22.54 -37.30
N ARG A 30 10.73 22.82 -38.46
CA ARG A 30 9.48 22.16 -38.89
C ARG A 30 9.60 20.91 -39.77
N ARG A 31 10.66 20.11 -39.65
CA ARG A 31 10.71 18.78 -40.31
C ARG A 31 11.00 17.65 -39.30
N PRO A 32 10.05 16.73 -39.04
CA PRO A 32 10.32 15.50 -38.31
C PRO A 32 11.01 14.47 -39.22
N GLN A 33 12.14 13.92 -38.80
CA GLN A 33 12.64 12.64 -39.29
C GLN A 33 12.19 11.51 -38.34
N PRO A 34 11.67 10.37 -38.84
CA PRO A 34 11.26 9.26 -37.99
C PRO A 34 12.43 8.30 -37.70
N GLN A 35 12.44 7.80 -36.46
CA GLN A 35 13.21 6.66 -35.93
C GLN A 35 14.74 6.84 -35.71
N ARG A 36 15.11 7.19 -34.47
CA ARG A 36 16.43 6.86 -33.89
C ARG A 36 16.28 6.56 -32.40
N THR A 37 16.86 5.45 -31.93
CA THR A 37 17.01 5.15 -30.50
C THR A 37 17.97 6.16 -29.83
N PRO A 38 17.81 6.48 -28.54
CA PRO A 38 18.68 7.45 -27.89
C PRO A 38 20.11 6.89 -27.77
N SER A 39 21.10 7.69 -28.14
CA SER A 39 22.52 7.41 -27.86
C SER A 39 22.88 7.79 -26.42
N PRO A 40 23.98 7.26 -25.85
CA PRO A 40 24.33 7.41 -24.42
C PRO A 40 24.62 8.84 -23.93
N GLY A 41 24.52 9.86 -24.79
CA GLY A 41 24.81 11.27 -24.45
C GLY A 41 23.60 12.13 -24.10
N ASN A 42 22.35 11.65 -24.27
CA ASN A 42 21.14 12.44 -24.00
C ASN A 42 20.00 11.56 -23.43
N PRO A 43 19.89 11.40 -22.10
CA PRO A 43 18.90 10.53 -21.46
C PRO A 43 17.52 11.16 -21.25
N PHE A 44 17.28 12.40 -21.68
CA PHE A 44 16.04 13.15 -21.40
C PHE A 44 14.96 13.08 -22.49
N HIS A 45 15.14 12.30 -23.57
CA HIS A 45 13.99 11.89 -24.38
C HIS A 45 13.34 10.68 -23.69
N GLY A 46 12.34 10.97 -22.86
CA GLY A 46 11.49 9.95 -22.26
C GLY A 46 10.81 9.11 -23.34
N TYR A 47 10.38 7.91 -22.95
CA TYR A 47 9.35 7.15 -23.66
C TYR A 47 8.06 7.99 -23.67
N GLN A 48 8.02 8.98 -24.55
CA GLN A 48 6.82 9.74 -24.83
C GLN A 48 5.97 8.80 -25.68
N LEU A 49 4.84 8.36 -25.13
CA LEU A 49 3.74 7.88 -25.95
C LEU A 49 3.32 9.09 -26.80
N GLU A 50 4.01 9.32 -27.92
CA GLU A 50 3.53 10.23 -28.96
C GLU A 50 2.13 9.74 -29.35
N ASP A 51 1.19 10.67 -29.44
CA ASP A 51 -0.26 10.50 -29.59
C ASP A 51 -1.05 10.35 -28.28
N ARG A 52 -1.08 11.44 -27.50
CA ARG A 52 -2.33 11.91 -26.87
C ARG A 52 -3.04 12.81 -27.88
N PRO A 53 -4.33 12.59 -28.23
CA PRO A 53 -5.09 13.52 -29.08
C PRO A 53 -5.35 14.89 -28.43
N TYR A 54 -4.86 15.12 -27.20
CA TYR A 54 -5.03 16.36 -26.43
C TYR A 54 -3.71 16.82 -25.81
N GLY A 55 -2.61 16.77 -26.57
CA GLY A 55 -1.29 17.25 -26.17
C GLY A 55 -0.86 18.58 -26.81
N GLY A 56 -1.77 19.29 -27.46
CA GLY A 56 -1.50 20.52 -28.20
C GLY A 56 -2.41 21.68 -27.80
N GLY A 57 -2.64 21.87 -26.50
CA GLY A 57 -3.15 23.15 -26.02
C GLY A 57 -1.98 24.11 -25.94
N GLN A 58 -1.94 25.10 -26.82
CA GLN A 58 -1.16 26.32 -26.58
C GLN A 58 -1.39 26.77 -25.13
N PRO A 59 -0.37 27.25 -24.40
CA PRO A 59 -0.62 27.87 -23.11
C PRO A 59 -1.68 28.95 -23.35
N LEU A 60 -2.79 28.86 -22.60
CA LEU A 60 -3.73 29.96 -22.50
C LEU A 60 -2.91 31.19 -22.14
N GLU A 61 -2.75 32.10 -23.09
CA GLU A 61 -2.25 33.46 -22.84
C GLU A 61 -3.31 34.12 -21.95
N ILE A 62 -3.13 33.96 -20.65
CA ILE A 62 -3.75 34.82 -19.66
C ILE A 62 -3.14 36.20 -19.90
N PRO A 63 -3.93 37.28 -20.06
CA PRO A 63 -3.40 38.62 -20.29
C PRO A 63 -2.38 38.93 -19.19
N MET A 64 -1.12 39.07 -19.56
CA MET A 64 -0.10 39.52 -18.62
C MET A 64 -0.40 40.97 -18.26
N GLY A 65 -1.02 41.16 -17.09
CA GLY A 65 -0.83 42.41 -16.33
C GLY A 65 0.67 42.61 -16.06
N PRO A 66 1.11 43.84 -15.74
CA PRO A 66 2.53 44.20 -15.71
C PRO A 66 3.26 43.25 -14.74
N GLY A 67 4.07 42.36 -15.31
CA GLY A 67 4.81 41.35 -14.58
C GLY A 67 5.79 41.98 -13.58
N PRO A 68 6.17 41.23 -12.54
CA PRO A 68 7.02 41.77 -11.48
C PRO A 68 8.43 42.02 -12.04
N GLY A 69 8.99 43.18 -11.69
CA GLY A 69 10.30 43.61 -12.18
C GLY A 69 11.46 42.67 -11.79
N PRO A 70 12.64 42.86 -12.41
CA PRO A 70 13.82 42.02 -12.16
C PRO A 70 14.22 42.14 -10.69
N GLY A 71 14.11 41.06 -9.92
CA GLY A 71 14.51 41.02 -8.50
C GLY A 71 13.47 40.46 -7.52
N THR A 72 12.28 40.09 -7.97
CA THR A 72 11.29 39.41 -7.13
C THR A 72 11.56 37.90 -7.01
N PRO A 73 11.46 37.27 -5.82
CA PRO A 73 11.69 35.84 -5.67
C PRO A 73 10.66 35.03 -6.47
N GLY A 74 11.11 34.20 -7.41
CA GLY A 74 10.26 33.36 -8.27
C GLY A 74 9.50 32.22 -7.57
N ASP A 75 9.43 32.25 -6.24
CA ASP A 75 8.82 31.22 -5.38
C ASP A 75 7.56 31.74 -4.65
N ARG A 76 7.00 32.86 -5.11
CA ARG A 76 5.74 33.40 -4.58
C ARG A 76 4.55 32.61 -5.12
N LEU A 77 3.62 32.26 -4.23
CA LEU A 77 2.28 31.81 -4.61
C LEU A 77 1.60 32.94 -5.36
N GLN A 78 1.01 32.64 -6.53
CA GLN A 78 0.16 33.64 -7.18
C GLN A 78 -1.02 33.95 -6.27
N THR A 79 -1.41 35.22 -6.19
CA THR A 79 -2.64 35.65 -5.52
C THR A 79 -3.82 34.98 -6.19
N GLN A 80 -4.29 33.89 -5.57
CA GLN A 80 -5.51 33.21 -6.00
C GLN A 80 -6.72 34.03 -5.52
N PRO A 81 -7.85 33.98 -6.23
CA PRO A 81 -9.14 34.44 -5.71
C PRO A 81 -9.62 33.44 -4.64
N THR A 82 -8.89 33.35 -3.54
CA THR A 82 -9.24 32.56 -2.37
C THR A 82 -9.45 33.53 -1.22
N TYR A 83 -10.68 33.54 -0.70
CA TYR A 83 -11.06 34.40 0.39
C TYR A 83 -10.33 33.96 1.65
N SER A 84 -9.43 34.80 2.15
CA SER A 84 -8.86 34.60 3.48
C SER A 84 -9.93 34.70 4.53
N VAL A 85 -9.87 33.79 5.49
CA VAL A 85 -10.79 33.71 6.61
C VAL A 85 -10.45 34.74 7.71
N GLU A 86 -9.72 35.81 7.40
CA GLU A 86 -9.30 36.85 8.37
C GLU A 86 -10.46 37.75 8.83
N ASN A 87 -10.36 38.21 10.08
CA ASN A 87 -11.09 39.35 10.65
C ASN A 87 -10.20 40.59 10.50
N ILE A 88 -10.50 41.46 9.53
CA ILE A 88 -9.99 42.84 9.55
C ILE A 88 -11.22 43.74 9.47
N GLN A 89 -11.52 44.40 10.58
CA GLN A 89 -12.46 45.52 10.60
C GLN A 89 -11.82 46.67 9.80
N ASN A 90 -12.55 47.17 8.79
CA ASN A 90 -12.24 48.33 7.94
C ASN A 90 -11.27 48.16 6.76
N THR A 91 -11.58 47.25 5.82
CA THR A 91 -11.17 47.42 4.40
C THR A 91 -12.37 47.27 3.46
N TYR A 92 -13.18 48.33 3.37
CA TYR A 92 -13.82 48.64 2.09
C TYR A 92 -12.69 48.94 1.11
N GLY A 93 -12.46 48.08 0.11
CA GLY A 93 -11.47 48.36 -0.95
C GLY A 93 -10.88 47.16 -1.71
N HIS A 94 -11.02 45.92 -1.25
CA HIS A 94 -10.33 44.79 -1.91
C HIS A 94 -10.91 44.34 -3.26
N ASN A 95 -12.09 44.82 -3.66
CA ASN A 95 -12.58 44.63 -5.04
C ASN A 95 -12.06 45.70 -6.01
N GLU A 96 -11.71 46.89 -5.52
CA GLU A 96 -11.37 48.00 -6.40
C GLU A 96 -10.01 47.82 -7.07
N GLN A 97 -9.07 47.08 -6.49
CA GLN A 97 -7.73 46.97 -7.08
C GLN A 97 -7.70 46.00 -8.28
N TYR A 98 -8.46 44.91 -8.21
CA TYR A 98 -8.64 43.99 -9.34
C TYR A 98 -9.49 44.62 -10.45
N GLU A 99 -10.56 45.35 -10.09
CA GLU A 99 -11.41 46.08 -11.03
C GLU A 99 -10.75 47.36 -11.58
N ALA A 100 -9.83 48.01 -10.84
CA ALA A 100 -9.07 49.16 -11.30
C ALA A 100 -7.96 48.77 -12.28
N ASP A 101 -7.35 47.60 -12.10
CA ASP A 101 -6.37 47.04 -13.06
C ASP A 101 -7.05 46.47 -14.32
N HIS A 102 -8.36 46.22 -14.28
CA HIS A 102 -9.16 45.70 -15.41
C HIS A 102 -10.37 46.60 -15.72
N ARG A 103 -10.12 47.89 -15.99
CA ARG A 103 -11.17 48.81 -16.47
C ARG A 103 -11.65 48.38 -17.86
N TYR A 104 -12.90 47.92 -17.93
CA TYR A 104 -13.66 47.82 -19.18
C TYR A 104 -13.76 49.21 -19.82
N SER A 105 -13.12 49.40 -20.97
CA SER A 105 -13.24 50.62 -21.76
C SER A 105 -14.42 50.46 -22.73
N PRO A 106 -15.50 51.24 -22.63
CA PRO A 106 -16.57 51.22 -23.64
C PRO A 106 -16.09 51.99 -24.87
N GLY A 107 -15.56 51.27 -25.85
CA GLY A 107 -15.16 51.80 -27.16
C GLY A 107 -15.83 51.00 -28.26
N ALA A 108 -16.69 51.67 -29.02
CA ALA A 108 -17.49 51.16 -30.13
C ALA A 108 -16.68 50.34 -31.15
N TYR A 109 -17.22 49.20 -31.61
CA TYR A 109 -17.42 48.87 -33.02
C TYR A 109 -18.36 47.65 -33.14
N HIS A 110 -19.14 47.68 -34.22
CA HIS A 110 -20.26 46.83 -34.60
C HIS A 110 -19.84 45.44 -35.13
N ASP A 111 -20.83 44.54 -35.12
CA ASP A 111 -21.03 43.33 -35.95
C ASP A 111 -20.67 41.94 -35.37
N ASP A 112 -21.76 41.28 -34.95
CA ASP A 112 -22.24 39.93 -35.33
C ASP A 112 -21.22 38.80 -35.58
N TYR A 113 -21.26 37.79 -34.70
CA TYR A 113 -21.50 36.36 -34.98
C TYR A 113 -20.93 35.51 -33.82
N ALA A 114 -21.78 35.03 -32.92
CA ALA A 114 -21.50 33.85 -32.10
C ALA A 114 -22.80 33.09 -31.81
N VAL A 115 -22.93 31.96 -32.50
CA VAL A 115 -24.05 31.02 -32.47
C VAL A 115 -24.03 30.21 -31.17
N ASP A 116 -25.17 30.14 -30.48
CA ASP A 116 -25.43 29.25 -29.35
C ASP A 116 -25.54 27.79 -29.86
N PRO A 117 -24.65 26.88 -29.44
CA PRO A 117 -24.67 25.48 -29.89
C PRO A 117 -25.84 24.63 -29.34
N ASN A 118 -26.73 25.20 -28.50
CA ASN A 118 -27.87 24.48 -27.92
C ASN A 118 -29.24 24.97 -28.43
N ALA A 119 -29.28 25.89 -29.39
CA ALA A 119 -30.50 26.26 -30.09
C ALA A 119 -30.56 25.52 -31.43
N HIS A 120 -31.61 24.70 -31.63
CA HIS A 120 -31.98 23.94 -32.84
C HIS A 120 -31.55 22.47 -32.91
N HIS A 121 -32.33 21.59 -32.28
CA HIS A 121 -32.49 20.21 -32.75
C HIS A 121 -33.89 19.67 -32.40
N ASP A 122 -34.94 20.32 -32.93
CA ASP A 122 -36.30 19.75 -33.01
C ASP A 122 -36.96 20.22 -34.31
N ALA A 123 -36.69 19.53 -35.42
CA ALA A 123 -37.55 19.53 -36.61
C ALA A 123 -37.09 18.44 -37.60
N TYR A 124 -38.07 17.71 -38.14
CA TYR A 124 -38.01 16.65 -39.16
C TYR A 124 -37.89 15.20 -38.65
N PHE A 125 -39.03 14.54 -38.33
CA PHE A 125 -39.69 13.64 -39.30
C PHE A 125 -41.09 13.17 -38.83
N ASN A 126 -41.99 13.00 -39.81
CA ASN A 126 -43.44 12.82 -39.71
C ASN A 126 -43.93 11.43 -39.26
N GLN A 127 -45.10 11.39 -38.61
CA GLN A 127 -45.98 10.20 -38.51
C GLN A 127 -46.80 10.01 -39.80
N PRO A 128 -47.22 8.75 -40.09
CA PRO A 128 -48.54 8.56 -40.68
C PRO A 128 -49.35 7.41 -40.06
N TYR A 129 -50.56 7.77 -39.64
CA TYR A 129 -51.89 7.14 -39.76
C TYR A 129 -52.16 5.65 -39.40
N ASN A 130 -53.30 5.51 -38.71
CA ASN A 130 -53.91 4.39 -38.00
C ASN A 130 -54.65 3.39 -38.93
N PRO A 131 -55.06 2.18 -38.46
CA PRO A 131 -56.44 2.06 -37.96
C PRO A 131 -56.65 1.02 -36.82
N SER A 132 -57.54 1.35 -35.88
CA SER A 132 -58.28 0.42 -34.98
C SER A 132 -59.37 -0.36 -35.76
N PRO A 133 -60.18 -1.32 -35.21
CA PRO A 133 -60.42 -1.69 -33.80
C PRO A 133 -60.55 -3.22 -33.51
N HIS A 134 -60.67 -3.63 -32.24
CA HIS A 134 -61.74 -4.53 -31.76
C HIS A 134 -61.72 -4.70 -30.24
N GLU A 135 -62.94 -4.92 -29.74
CA GLU A 135 -63.40 -4.98 -28.35
C GLU A 135 -62.88 -6.23 -27.61
N GLU A 136 -62.84 -6.19 -26.28
CA GLU A 136 -63.89 -6.84 -25.47
C GLU A 136 -63.74 -6.57 -23.97
N HIS A 137 -64.93 -6.44 -23.36
CA HIS A 137 -65.22 -6.13 -21.98
C HIS A 137 -64.83 -7.25 -21.00
N GLN A 138 -64.53 -6.93 -19.75
CA GLN A 138 -65.44 -7.29 -18.65
C GLN A 138 -65.19 -6.56 -17.31
N GLN A 139 -66.32 -6.35 -16.63
CA GLN A 139 -66.65 -5.47 -15.51
C GLN A 139 -66.12 -5.90 -14.11
N TYR A 140 -65.89 -4.86 -13.28
CA TYR A 140 -66.40 -4.58 -11.91
C TYR A 140 -66.52 -5.74 -10.91
N TRP A 141 -66.11 -5.61 -9.64
CA TRP A 141 -66.63 -4.71 -8.58
C TRP A 141 -65.49 -4.39 -7.57
N GLN A 142 -65.20 -3.10 -7.31
CA GLN A 142 -65.63 -2.28 -6.13
C GLN A 142 -64.91 -2.65 -4.81
N ASP A 143 -64.49 -1.74 -3.94
CA ASP A 143 -64.77 -0.31 -3.83
C ASP A 143 -63.78 0.35 -2.87
N GLU A 144 -63.68 1.67 -3.02
CA GLU A 144 -63.39 2.71 -2.03
C GLU A 144 -62.01 2.75 -1.32
N GLY A 145 -61.39 3.92 -1.18
CA GLY A 145 -61.86 5.27 -1.51
C GLY A 145 -61.07 6.32 -0.74
N ASP A 146 -60.39 7.17 -1.50
CA ASP A 146 -60.20 8.61 -1.32
C ASP A 146 -60.32 9.24 0.08
N ASN A 147 -59.33 10.05 0.44
CA ASN A 147 -59.49 11.49 0.22
C ASN A 147 -58.20 12.28 0.45
N ARG A 148 -57.87 13.06 -0.57
CA ARG A 148 -56.89 14.18 -0.57
C ARG A 148 -57.33 15.27 0.41
N PRO A 149 -56.50 16.31 0.62
CA PRO A 149 -57.02 17.58 0.11
C PRO A 149 -56.00 18.48 -0.62
N MET A 150 -56.63 19.37 -1.38
CA MET A 150 -56.14 20.33 -2.36
C MET A 150 -55.55 21.61 -1.75
N LEU A 151 -54.90 22.36 -2.64
CA LEU A 151 -54.23 23.66 -2.50
C LEU A 151 -55.13 24.88 -2.21
N GLN A 152 -54.51 25.84 -1.52
CA GLN A 152 -54.55 27.33 -1.66
C GLN A 152 -55.87 28.10 -1.37
N PRO A 153 -55.86 29.44 -1.09
CA PRO A 153 -54.88 30.48 -1.45
C PRO A 153 -54.55 31.56 -0.37
N ASP A 154 -53.83 32.58 -0.82
CA ASP A 154 -53.12 33.69 -0.18
C ASP A 154 -53.89 34.78 0.61
N ASN A 155 -53.09 35.47 1.45
CA ASN A 155 -52.98 36.93 1.69
C ASN A 155 -53.77 37.69 2.78
N ALA A 156 -52.95 38.46 3.53
CA ALA A 156 -53.11 39.83 4.06
C ALA A 156 -54.14 40.11 5.19
N TYR A 157 -53.66 40.51 6.38
CA TYR A 157 -53.58 41.91 6.89
C TYR A 157 -53.19 41.90 8.38
N GLY A 158 -52.70 43.04 8.88
CA GLY A 158 -52.20 43.26 10.24
C GLY A 158 -53.25 43.28 11.37
N PRO A 159 -52.87 43.80 12.57
CA PRO A 159 -53.35 43.33 13.87
C PRO A 159 -54.51 44.17 14.43
N ASP A 160 -55.29 43.61 15.39
CA ASP A 160 -55.87 44.42 16.48
C ASP A 160 -56.21 43.56 17.73
N PRO A 161 -56.12 44.13 18.96
CA PRO A 161 -56.24 43.47 20.25
C PRO A 161 -57.62 43.73 20.92
N ALA A 162 -57.75 43.35 22.21
CA ALA A 162 -58.91 43.49 23.11
C ALA A 162 -59.92 42.32 22.97
N HIS A 163 -60.48 41.68 24.01
CA HIS A 163 -60.70 41.92 25.45
C HIS A 163 -61.33 40.58 26.00
N PRO A 164 -61.85 40.42 27.24
CA PRO A 164 -61.16 39.93 28.45
C PRO A 164 -61.82 38.71 29.18
N ILE A 165 -61.05 38.12 30.10
CA ILE A 165 -61.37 37.61 31.46
C ILE A 165 -62.78 37.01 31.75
N SER A 166 -62.80 35.74 32.21
CA SER A 166 -63.53 35.35 33.44
C SER A 166 -63.09 34.01 34.04
N PRO A 167 -63.28 33.81 35.37
CA PRO A 167 -62.42 33.00 36.23
C PRO A 167 -63.12 31.79 36.89
N GLY A 168 -62.35 30.91 37.53
CA GLY A 168 -62.83 30.09 38.65
C GLY A 168 -62.33 28.65 38.69
N GLY A 169 -61.71 28.25 39.81
CA GLY A 169 -61.54 26.85 40.21
C GLY A 169 -60.24 26.50 40.95
N ASP A 170 -60.13 26.94 42.20
CA ASP A 170 -59.19 26.56 43.29
C ASP A 170 -59.14 25.03 43.63
N PRO A 171 -58.30 24.52 44.57
CA PRO A 171 -56.93 24.90 44.96
C PRO A 171 -56.02 23.71 45.47
N GLU A 172 -54.78 24.07 45.84
CA GLU A 172 -53.85 23.47 46.83
C GLU A 172 -53.20 22.09 46.62
N GLU A 173 -51.88 22.11 46.34
CA GLU A 173 -50.96 21.09 46.87
C GLU A 173 -49.63 21.76 47.29
N TYR A 174 -49.14 21.37 48.47
CA TYR A 174 -48.16 22.06 49.31
C TYR A 174 -46.74 22.15 48.72
N PHE A 175 -46.14 23.33 48.83
CA PHE A 175 -44.72 23.63 48.59
C PHE A 175 -43.86 23.23 49.80
N ASP A 176 -42.77 22.49 49.58
CA ASP A 176 -41.62 22.42 50.49
C ASP A 176 -40.36 22.77 49.69
N ASP A 177 -39.85 23.99 49.89
CA ASP A 177 -38.83 24.65 49.08
C ASP A 177 -37.45 24.52 49.77
N MET A 178 -36.69 23.48 49.44
CA MET A 178 -35.24 23.49 49.65
C MET A 178 -34.54 24.08 48.42
N PRO A 179 -33.75 25.16 48.54
CA PRO A 179 -33.07 25.75 47.40
C PRO A 179 -31.95 24.82 46.90
N LYS A 180 -32.17 24.20 45.74
CA LYS A 180 -31.10 23.53 44.98
C LYS A 180 -30.11 24.58 44.47
N PRO A 181 -28.79 24.32 44.52
CA PRO A 181 -27.80 25.25 43.98
C PRO A 181 -28.05 25.47 42.50
N THR A 182 -28.13 26.73 42.08
CA THR A 182 -28.20 27.13 40.68
C THR A 182 -26.98 26.58 39.94
N PRO A 183 -27.15 25.87 38.81
CA PRO A 183 -26.03 25.50 37.98
C PRO A 183 -25.36 26.79 37.50
N SER A 184 -24.05 26.90 37.74
CA SER A 184 -23.22 27.95 37.15
C SER A 184 -23.48 28.00 35.65
N PRO A 185 -23.67 29.17 35.02
CA PRO A 185 -23.89 29.24 33.58
C PRO A 185 -22.70 28.56 32.89
N ALA A 186 -22.98 27.53 32.10
CA ALA A 186 -21.99 26.99 31.19
C ALA A 186 -21.43 28.16 30.36
N PRO A 187 -20.10 28.24 30.15
CA PRO A 187 -19.54 29.31 29.32
C PRO A 187 -20.23 29.28 27.96
N ILE A 188 -20.80 30.42 27.57
CA ILE A 188 -21.51 30.60 26.31
C ILE A 188 -20.52 30.28 25.18
N ARG A 189 -20.68 29.11 24.57
CA ARG A 189 -19.94 28.67 23.39
C ARG A 189 -20.43 29.47 22.19
N ARG A 190 -19.74 30.56 21.86
CA ARG A 190 -20.04 31.41 20.70
C ARG A 190 -19.54 30.71 19.43
N TRP A 191 -20.30 29.75 18.89
CA TRP A 191 -19.86 28.97 17.73
C TRP A 191 -20.35 29.60 16.42
N LYS A 192 -19.41 29.78 15.48
CA LYS A 192 -19.58 29.84 14.01
C LYS A 192 -20.00 31.19 13.40
N THR A 193 -19.01 31.97 12.97
CA THR A 193 -19.19 33.00 11.94
C THR A 193 -19.50 32.32 10.60
N VAL A 194 -20.63 32.65 9.98
CA VAL A 194 -20.99 32.19 8.63
C VAL A 194 -20.35 33.16 7.63
N LYS A 195 -19.50 32.68 6.71
CA LYS A 195 -18.89 33.49 5.65
C LYS A 195 -19.28 32.96 4.27
N GLU A 196 -19.57 33.86 3.33
CA GLU A 196 -19.80 33.53 1.92
C GLU A 196 -18.47 33.34 1.19
N VAL A 197 -18.25 32.18 0.57
CA VAL A 197 -17.04 31.84 -0.19
C VAL A 197 -17.43 31.46 -1.62
N GLN A 198 -16.68 31.94 -2.62
CA GLN A 198 -16.86 31.56 -4.02
C GLN A 198 -16.15 30.23 -4.34
N LEU A 199 -16.73 29.43 -5.22
CA LEU A 199 -16.11 28.17 -5.64
C LEU A 199 -14.91 28.43 -6.56
N PHE A 200 -13.78 27.77 -6.27
CA PHE A 200 -12.58 27.81 -7.09
C PHE A 200 -12.69 26.76 -8.19
N ASN A 201 -12.78 27.17 -9.46
CA ASN A 201 -13.04 26.29 -10.61
C ASN A 201 -14.28 25.38 -10.42
N GLY A 202 -15.31 25.85 -9.70
CA GLY A 202 -16.50 25.05 -9.38
C GLY A 202 -16.35 24.12 -8.16
N ASN A 203 -15.17 24.09 -7.53
CA ASN A 203 -14.87 23.25 -6.36
C ASN A 203 -14.78 24.09 -5.07
N LEU A 204 -15.13 23.49 -3.93
CA LEU A 204 -14.99 24.16 -2.63
C LEU A 204 -13.54 24.07 -2.16
N VAL A 205 -12.84 25.21 -2.25
CA VAL A 205 -11.45 25.37 -1.80
C VAL A 205 -11.40 26.53 -0.82
N LEU A 206 -10.81 26.31 0.35
CA LEU A 206 -10.70 27.28 1.44
C LEU A 206 -9.23 27.47 1.81
N ASP A 207 -8.80 28.72 1.97
CA ASP A 207 -7.50 29.02 2.58
C ASP A 207 -7.71 29.43 4.04
N CYS A 208 -7.29 28.56 4.94
CA CYS A 208 -7.53 28.66 6.36
C CYS A 208 -6.24 29.09 7.08
N PRO A 209 -6.26 30.19 7.87
CA PRO A 209 -5.08 30.65 8.59
C PRO A 209 -4.66 29.59 9.63
N ILE A 210 -3.35 29.44 9.80
CA ILE A 210 -2.77 28.54 10.81
C ILE A 210 -2.94 29.17 12.21
N PRO A 211 -3.14 28.38 13.29
CA PRO A 211 -3.25 28.92 14.64
C PRO A 211 -2.08 29.83 15.03
N PRO A 212 -2.32 31.03 15.59
CA PRO A 212 -1.27 31.99 15.93
C PRO A 212 -0.18 31.42 16.84
N ARG A 213 -0.53 30.48 17.73
CA ARG A 213 0.47 29.77 18.56
C ARG A 213 1.46 28.95 17.76
N LEU A 214 1.04 28.33 16.67
CA LEU A 214 1.93 27.58 15.78
C LEU A 214 2.73 28.56 14.93
N LEU A 215 2.06 29.58 14.40
CA LEU A 215 2.66 30.62 13.54
C LEU A 215 3.78 31.37 14.27
N ASN A 216 3.58 31.73 15.55
CA ASN A 216 4.59 32.41 16.39
C ASN A 216 5.85 31.56 16.67
N GLN A 217 5.81 30.24 16.44
CA GLN A 217 6.98 29.36 16.65
C GLN A 217 7.86 29.25 15.39
N VAL A 218 7.35 29.67 14.23
CA VAL A 218 8.00 29.49 12.92
C VAL A 218 8.30 30.83 12.25
N PRO A 219 9.42 30.95 11.53
CA PRO A 219 9.61 32.04 10.59
C PRO A 219 8.50 32.04 9.52
N HIS A 220 7.86 33.18 9.34
CA HIS A 220 6.78 33.39 8.37
C HIS A 220 6.77 34.85 7.89
N ALA A 221 6.20 35.08 6.70
CA ALA A 221 5.95 36.40 6.16
C ALA A 221 5.02 37.20 7.08
N GLN A 222 5.36 38.47 7.33
CA GLN A 222 4.53 39.34 8.16
C GLN A 222 3.35 39.88 7.34
N PRO A 223 2.15 39.99 7.92
CA PRO A 223 1.02 40.64 7.27
C PRO A 223 1.42 42.04 6.75
N PRO A 224 1.06 42.43 5.51
CA PRO A 224 0.08 41.81 4.61
C PRO A 224 0.65 40.74 3.66
N GLU A 225 1.94 40.42 3.72
CA GLU A 225 2.55 39.39 2.87
C GLU A 225 2.12 37.98 3.33
N ARG A 226 1.79 37.10 2.38
CA ARG A 226 1.41 35.70 2.62
C ARG A 226 2.41 34.73 2.02
N ASP A 227 2.65 33.64 2.74
CA ASP A 227 3.49 32.53 2.28
C ASP A 227 2.82 31.16 2.54
N GLU A 228 3.48 30.08 2.10
CA GLU A 228 3.01 28.70 2.26
C GLU A 228 2.96 28.21 3.72
N PHE A 229 3.52 28.97 4.66
CA PHE A 229 3.58 28.70 6.10
C PHE A 229 2.46 29.40 6.89
N THR A 230 1.81 30.40 6.31
CA THR A 230 0.72 31.15 6.97
C THR A 230 -0.65 30.47 6.87
N HIS A 231 -0.94 29.81 5.75
CA HIS A 231 -2.27 29.28 5.44
C HIS A 231 -2.24 27.79 5.07
N MET A 232 -3.18 27.03 5.60
CA MET A 232 -3.52 25.66 5.18
C MET A 232 -4.62 25.74 4.11
N ARG A 233 -4.43 25.08 2.97
CA ARG A 233 -5.44 25.00 1.91
C ARG A 233 -6.27 23.75 2.12
N TYR A 234 -7.58 23.89 2.19
CA TYR A 234 -8.54 22.80 2.27
C TYR A 234 -9.31 22.67 0.96
N SER A 235 -9.48 21.45 0.44
CA SER A 235 -10.35 21.15 -0.69
C SER A 235 -11.31 20.02 -0.34
N ALA A 236 -12.60 20.21 -0.63
CA ALA A 236 -13.61 19.17 -0.51
C ALA A 236 -13.77 18.44 -1.86
N ALA A 237 -13.22 17.23 -1.98
CA ALA A 237 -13.33 16.47 -3.22
C ALA A 237 -14.67 15.76 -3.32
N THR A 238 -15.44 16.04 -4.37
CA THR A 238 -16.76 15.46 -4.64
C THR A 238 -16.77 14.51 -5.83
N CYS A 239 -15.60 13.93 -6.16
CA CYS A 239 -15.37 13.11 -7.34
C CYS A 239 -14.73 11.77 -6.97
N ASP A 240 -14.71 10.83 -7.91
CA ASP A 240 -13.87 9.63 -7.80
C ASP A 240 -12.39 10.00 -8.00
N PRO A 241 -11.42 9.28 -7.39
CA PRO A 241 -10.00 9.56 -7.57
C PRO A 241 -9.53 9.65 -9.03
N ALA A 242 -10.12 8.86 -9.93
CA ALA A 242 -9.73 8.87 -11.35
C ALA A 242 -10.12 10.18 -12.07
N ASP A 243 -11.16 10.86 -11.57
CA ASP A 243 -11.72 12.07 -12.19
C ASP A 243 -11.17 13.36 -11.56
N PHE A 244 -10.39 13.28 -10.49
CA PHE A 244 -9.90 14.45 -9.74
C PHE A 244 -9.25 15.52 -10.62
N TYR A 245 -8.38 15.12 -11.54
CA TYR A 245 -7.75 16.06 -12.49
C TYR A 245 -8.74 16.61 -13.52
N ASN A 246 -9.65 15.76 -14.03
CA ASN A 246 -10.64 16.13 -15.05
C ASN A 246 -11.70 17.08 -14.50
N ASP A 247 -12.08 16.91 -13.23
CA ASP A 247 -12.97 17.78 -12.46
C ASP A 247 -12.27 19.07 -11.97
N ARG A 248 -11.08 19.38 -12.53
CA ARG A 248 -10.34 20.63 -12.35
C ARG A 248 -9.91 20.89 -10.90
N PHE A 249 -9.75 19.85 -10.08
CA PHE A 249 -9.05 20.00 -8.80
C PHE A 249 -7.55 20.19 -9.06
N THR A 250 -6.94 21.08 -8.28
CA THR A 250 -5.52 21.42 -8.38
C THR A 250 -4.85 21.23 -7.03
N LEU A 251 -3.52 21.07 -7.03
CA LEU A 251 -2.69 21.00 -5.82
C LEU A 251 -1.74 22.19 -5.77
N ARG A 252 -1.39 22.63 -4.55
CA ARG A 252 -0.61 23.83 -4.24
C ARG A 252 0.70 23.90 -5.02
N GLN A 253 1.36 22.77 -5.24
CA GLN A 253 2.65 22.70 -5.96
C GLN A 253 2.55 23.21 -7.41
N ARG A 254 1.36 23.13 -8.03
CA ARG A 254 1.09 23.66 -9.38
C ARG A 254 0.69 25.15 -9.38
N LEU A 255 0.33 25.71 -8.22
CA LEU A 255 -0.20 27.07 -8.08
C LEU A 255 0.87 28.13 -7.78
N PHE A 256 2.13 27.73 -7.59
CA PHE A 256 3.25 28.66 -7.48
C PHE A 256 3.47 29.38 -8.83
N ALA A 257 3.91 30.65 -8.79
CA ALA A 257 4.19 31.43 -10.01
C ALA A 257 5.15 30.69 -10.96
N LYS A 258 6.11 29.95 -10.39
CA LYS A 258 6.82 28.89 -11.09
C LYS A 258 6.38 27.54 -10.49
N PRO A 259 5.63 26.69 -11.23
CA PRO A 259 5.21 25.39 -10.73
C PRO A 259 6.39 24.55 -10.23
N ARG A 260 6.26 23.97 -9.04
CA ARG A 260 7.30 23.11 -8.46
C ARG A 260 7.19 21.71 -9.05
N HIS A 261 8.28 21.23 -9.65
CA HIS A 261 8.38 19.85 -10.12
C HIS A 261 8.58 18.90 -8.93
N THR A 262 7.76 17.84 -8.86
CA THR A 262 7.85 16.83 -7.79
C THR A 262 8.82 15.73 -8.22
N GLU A 263 9.99 15.67 -7.59
CA GLU A 263 10.94 14.57 -7.83
C GLU A 263 10.51 13.30 -7.08
N LEU A 264 10.08 13.47 -5.82
CA LEU A 264 9.74 12.38 -4.92
C LEU A 264 8.38 12.61 -4.28
N PHE A 265 7.47 11.67 -4.48
CA PHE A 265 6.14 11.69 -3.87
C PHE A 265 6.01 10.52 -2.90
N ILE A 266 5.84 10.80 -1.60
CA ILE A 266 5.87 9.79 -0.54
C ILE A 266 4.45 9.59 0.00
N ALA A 267 3.85 8.43 -0.20
CA ALA A 267 2.59 8.03 0.42
C ALA A 267 2.85 7.45 1.82
N VAL A 268 2.12 7.95 2.81
CA VAL A 268 1.97 7.34 4.13
C VAL A 268 0.51 6.92 4.28
N THR A 269 0.22 5.63 4.11
CA THR A 269 -1.14 5.09 4.24
C THR A 269 -1.44 4.71 5.69
N MET A 270 -2.59 5.16 6.19
CA MET A 270 -3.04 4.87 7.56
C MET A 270 -4.55 4.58 7.61
N TYR A 271 -4.96 3.76 8.57
CA TYR A 271 -6.35 3.44 8.91
C TYR A 271 -6.71 3.96 10.30
N ASN A 272 -6.20 3.31 11.35
CA ASN A 272 -6.50 3.61 12.75
C ASN A 272 -5.27 3.54 13.67
N GLU A 273 -4.07 3.61 13.09
CA GLU A 273 -2.81 3.54 13.79
C GLU A 273 -2.72 4.64 14.85
N GLU A 274 -2.13 4.28 15.99
CA GLU A 274 -1.91 5.19 17.10
C GLU A 274 -0.85 6.25 16.76
N ASP A 275 -0.85 7.34 17.54
CA ASP A 275 0.03 8.49 17.35
C ASP A 275 1.50 8.10 17.40
N GLU A 276 1.88 7.13 18.24
CA GLU A 276 3.27 6.67 18.31
C GLU A 276 3.71 5.98 17.01
N LEU A 277 2.86 5.12 16.43
CA LEU A 277 3.16 4.42 15.18
C LEU A 277 3.29 5.42 14.02
N PHE A 278 2.35 6.35 13.92
CA PHE A 278 2.40 7.44 12.93
C PHE A 278 3.64 8.33 13.12
N ALA A 279 3.92 8.74 14.36
CA ALA A 279 5.08 9.56 14.70
C ALA A 279 6.39 8.88 14.35
N ARG A 280 6.54 7.57 14.60
CA ARG A 280 7.74 6.80 14.23
C ARG A 280 7.99 6.85 12.72
N THR A 281 6.95 6.62 11.91
CA THR A 281 7.03 6.70 10.45
C THR A 281 7.44 8.11 10.00
N MET A 282 6.73 9.14 10.48
CA MET A 282 7.00 10.52 10.12
C MET A 282 8.39 10.98 10.54
N ILE A 283 8.88 10.60 11.74
CA ILE A 283 10.26 10.89 12.16
C ILE A 283 11.28 10.32 11.16
N GLY A 284 11.05 9.10 10.66
CA GLY A 284 11.90 8.50 9.64
C GLY A 284 11.86 9.27 8.32
N VAL A 285 10.67 9.65 7.86
CA VAL A 285 10.49 10.46 6.63
C VAL A 285 11.19 11.81 6.75
N ILE A 286 10.99 12.53 7.86
CA ILE A 286 11.60 13.84 8.12
C ILE A 286 13.13 13.73 8.09
N LYS A 287 13.71 12.72 8.75
CA LYS A 287 15.17 12.50 8.74
C LYS A 287 15.73 12.26 7.35
N ASN A 288 14.98 11.60 6.47
CA ASN A 288 15.41 11.40 5.07
C ASN A 288 15.39 12.72 4.29
N ILE A 289 14.38 13.56 4.51
CA ILE A 289 14.31 14.90 3.89
C ILE A 289 15.46 15.77 4.39
N GLU A 290 15.73 15.78 5.70
CA GLU A 290 16.89 16.46 6.30
C GLU A 290 18.21 15.95 5.70
N TYR A 291 18.35 14.63 5.54
CA TYR A 291 19.53 14.02 4.91
C TYR A 291 19.69 14.50 3.47
N MET A 292 18.63 14.49 2.65
CA MET A 292 18.67 15.00 1.28
C MET A 292 18.98 16.51 1.22
N ASN A 293 18.47 17.31 2.16
CA ASN A 293 18.81 18.73 2.24
C ASN A 293 20.28 18.98 2.59
N SER A 294 20.89 18.11 3.40
CA SER A 294 22.30 18.22 3.79
C SER A 294 23.29 17.89 2.68
N ARG A 295 22.83 17.33 1.54
CA ARG A 295 23.69 16.93 0.42
C ARG A 295 24.17 18.17 -0.33
N THR A 296 25.46 18.50 -0.21
CA THR A 296 26.08 19.61 -0.93
C THR A 296 26.57 19.23 -2.34
N ASN A 297 26.97 17.96 -2.53
CA ASN A 297 27.48 17.43 -3.81
C ASN A 297 26.43 16.54 -4.50
N SER A 298 25.32 17.13 -4.94
CA SER A 298 24.28 16.44 -5.72
C SER A 298 23.69 17.38 -6.76
N LYS A 299 23.40 16.87 -7.96
CA LYS A 299 22.70 17.64 -9.01
C LYS A 299 21.23 17.87 -8.65
N THR A 300 20.63 16.90 -7.95
CA THR A 300 19.20 16.89 -7.62
C THR A 300 18.93 17.44 -6.22
N TRP A 301 19.81 17.14 -5.27
CA TRP A 301 19.61 17.40 -3.83
C TRP A 301 20.49 18.54 -3.33
N GLY A 302 20.03 19.25 -2.31
CA GLY A 302 20.65 20.48 -1.78
C GLY A 302 19.72 21.13 -0.77
N LYS A 303 20.04 22.33 -0.28
CA LYS A 303 19.27 23.02 0.78
C LYS A 303 17.76 23.16 0.49
N ASP A 304 17.38 23.18 -0.78
CA ASP A 304 15.99 23.25 -1.27
C ASP A 304 15.42 21.89 -1.71
N ALA A 305 16.02 20.75 -1.33
CA ALA A 305 15.53 19.42 -1.71
C ALA A 305 14.08 19.19 -1.23
N TRP A 306 13.71 19.73 -0.07
CA TRP A 306 12.34 19.65 0.45
C TRP A 306 11.28 20.23 -0.51
N LYS A 307 11.63 21.19 -1.38
CA LYS A 307 10.71 21.76 -2.39
C LYS A 307 10.36 20.77 -3.50
N LYS A 308 11.20 19.74 -3.69
CA LYS A 308 11.01 18.67 -4.70
C LYS A 308 10.34 17.43 -4.12
N ILE A 309 10.06 17.43 -2.81
CA ILE A 309 9.50 16.28 -2.09
C ILE A 309 8.12 16.65 -1.56
N VAL A 310 7.12 15.82 -1.87
CA VAL A 310 5.76 15.96 -1.31
C VAL A 310 5.45 14.71 -0.50
N VAL A 311 4.99 14.89 0.74
CA VAL A 311 4.59 13.80 1.64
C VAL A 311 3.07 13.79 1.73
N CYS A 312 2.45 12.73 1.22
CA CYS A 312 1.01 12.50 1.22
C CYS A 312 0.60 11.51 2.31
N VAL A 313 -0.07 11.98 3.36
CA VAL A 313 -0.70 11.12 4.36
C VAL A 313 -2.14 10.82 3.92
N VAL A 314 -2.50 9.55 3.75
CA VAL A 314 -3.86 9.15 3.36
C VAL A 314 -4.50 8.33 4.49
N SER A 315 -5.54 8.88 5.12
CA SER A 315 -6.31 8.24 6.18
C SER A 315 -7.60 7.62 5.64
N ASP A 316 -7.79 6.35 5.92
CA ASP A 316 -8.89 5.55 5.40
C ASP A 316 -10.14 5.59 6.30
N GLY A 317 -10.94 6.64 6.10
CA GLY A 317 -12.23 6.84 6.76
C GLY A 317 -12.19 7.84 7.91
N ARG A 318 -13.01 8.88 7.81
CA ARG A 318 -13.10 9.96 8.80
C ARG A 318 -13.52 9.48 10.18
N GLY A 319 -14.43 8.49 10.25
CA GLY A 319 -14.87 7.90 11.51
C GLY A 319 -13.90 6.87 12.11
N LYS A 320 -12.79 6.58 11.42
CA LYS A 320 -11.84 5.50 11.78
C LYS A 320 -10.48 6.02 12.23
N ILE A 321 -10.12 7.23 11.81
CA ILE A 321 -8.87 7.86 12.21
C ILE A 321 -8.77 7.92 13.74
N ASN A 322 -7.61 7.56 14.26
CA ASN A 322 -7.32 7.66 15.69
C ASN A 322 -7.32 9.14 16.12
N PRO A 323 -8.09 9.54 17.15
CA PRO A 323 -8.14 10.93 17.61
C PRO A 323 -6.76 11.50 17.99
N ARG A 324 -5.86 10.69 18.57
CA ARG A 324 -4.50 11.13 18.92
C ARG A 324 -3.66 11.39 17.68
N THR A 325 -3.73 10.52 16.67
CA THR A 325 -3.03 10.71 15.39
C THR A 325 -3.55 11.95 14.67
N ARG A 326 -4.87 12.18 14.72
CA ARG A 326 -5.50 13.41 14.23
C ARG A 326 -4.98 14.66 14.95
N ALA A 327 -4.83 14.61 16.28
CA ALA A 327 -4.24 15.70 17.05
C ALA A 327 -2.76 15.95 16.69
N VAL A 328 -1.97 14.91 16.37
CA VAL A 328 -0.60 15.08 15.86
C VAL A 328 -0.61 15.79 14.50
N LEU A 329 -1.51 15.44 13.60
CA LEU A 329 -1.68 16.14 12.31
C LEU A 329 -2.07 17.61 12.49
N ALA A 330 -2.94 17.91 13.47
CA ALA A 330 -3.24 19.28 13.86
C ALA A 330 -2.01 20.01 14.42
N GLY A 331 -1.21 19.31 15.24
CA GLY A 331 0.08 19.78 15.76
C GLY A 331 1.08 20.15 14.66
N LEU A 332 1.07 19.42 13.54
CA LEU A 332 1.87 19.73 12.35
C LEU A 332 1.30 20.88 11.51
N GLY A 333 0.07 21.33 11.77
CA GLY A 333 -0.62 22.40 11.04
C GLY A 333 -1.37 21.94 9.79
N VAL A 334 -1.40 20.64 9.48
CA VAL A 334 -2.03 20.08 8.26
C VAL A 334 -3.48 19.60 8.51
N TYR A 335 -4.04 19.87 9.68
CA TYR A 335 -5.44 19.55 9.98
C TYR A 335 -6.04 20.61 10.91
N GLN A 336 -7.28 21.01 10.64
CA GLN A 336 -8.09 21.87 11.50
C GLN A 336 -9.52 21.33 11.56
N ASP A 337 -10.09 21.29 12.75
CA ASP A 337 -11.43 20.75 12.96
C ASP A 337 -12.54 21.73 12.52
N GLY A 338 -13.69 21.20 12.12
CA GLY A 338 -14.88 21.98 11.76
C GLY A 338 -14.93 22.54 10.33
N ILE A 339 -13.86 22.41 9.54
CA ILE A 339 -13.83 22.86 8.12
C ILE A 339 -14.50 21.84 7.19
N ALA A 340 -14.35 20.55 7.49
CA ALA A 340 -14.90 19.44 6.71
C ALA A 340 -16.42 19.56 6.49
N LYS A 341 -16.87 19.38 5.24
CA LYS A 341 -18.30 19.44 4.84
C LYS A 341 -18.75 18.11 4.22
N GLN A 342 -19.96 17.66 4.52
CA GLN A 342 -20.45 16.37 4.03
C GLN A 342 -20.80 16.40 2.53
N GLN A 343 -21.35 17.51 2.07
CA GLN A 343 -21.81 17.69 0.70
C GLN A 343 -21.49 19.10 0.21
N VAL A 344 -21.17 19.21 -1.08
CA VAL A 344 -21.01 20.47 -1.80
C VAL A 344 -21.91 20.42 -3.02
N ASN A 345 -22.86 21.35 -3.13
CA ASN A 345 -23.82 21.43 -4.24
C ASN A 345 -24.62 20.13 -4.46
N GLY A 346 -25.03 19.48 -3.37
CA GLY A 346 -25.76 18.21 -3.43
C GLY A 346 -24.91 16.98 -3.80
N LYS A 347 -23.61 17.15 -4.11
CA LYS A 347 -22.67 16.04 -4.30
C LYS A 347 -22.03 15.66 -2.97
N GLU A 348 -21.97 14.36 -2.68
CA GLU A 348 -21.25 13.84 -1.51
C GLU A 348 -19.75 14.08 -1.63
N VAL A 349 -19.13 14.54 -0.54
CA VAL A 349 -17.67 14.62 -0.44
C VAL A 349 -17.12 13.22 -0.24
N THR A 350 -16.23 12.80 -1.13
CA THR A 350 -15.55 11.50 -1.10
C THR A 350 -14.29 11.55 -0.25
N ALA A 351 -13.57 12.68 -0.28
CA ALA A 351 -12.39 12.92 0.55
C ALA A 351 -12.19 14.41 0.88
N HIS A 352 -11.59 14.64 2.04
CA HIS A 352 -11.16 15.95 2.53
C HIS A 352 -9.65 16.09 2.35
N ILE A 353 -9.20 17.11 1.62
CA ILE A 353 -7.79 17.31 1.28
C ILE A 353 -7.28 18.56 1.99
N TYR A 354 -6.20 18.42 2.74
CA TYR A 354 -5.55 19.51 3.46
C TYR A 354 -4.10 19.62 3.00
N GLU A 355 -3.66 20.82 2.63
CA GLU A 355 -2.33 21.10 2.12
C GLU A 355 -1.64 22.15 2.98
N TYR A 356 -0.46 21.81 3.50
CA TYR A 356 0.32 22.72 4.33
C TYR A 356 1.82 22.41 4.27
N THR A 357 2.65 23.44 4.24
CA THR A 357 4.11 23.27 4.35
C THR A 357 4.50 23.43 5.81
N SER A 358 4.73 22.32 6.52
CA SER A 358 5.03 22.35 7.94
C SER A 358 6.51 22.58 8.20
N GLN A 359 6.82 23.52 9.10
CA GLN A 359 8.16 23.69 9.68
C GLN A 359 8.29 23.00 11.05
N MET A 360 7.33 22.15 11.41
CA MET A 360 7.36 21.36 12.64
C MET A 360 8.00 19.99 12.41
N SER A 361 8.56 19.43 13.47
CA SER A 361 9.04 18.07 13.55
C SER A 361 8.39 17.34 14.72
N ILE A 362 8.40 16.02 14.67
CA ILE A 362 7.87 15.14 15.71
C ILE A 362 9.03 14.56 16.53
N GLU A 363 8.81 14.32 17.82
CA GLU A 363 9.71 13.58 18.69
C GLU A 363 8.91 12.65 19.61
N ILE A 364 9.48 11.49 19.96
CA ILE A 364 8.88 10.56 20.92
C ILE A 364 9.78 10.54 22.16
N LYS A 365 9.27 11.04 23.29
CA LYS A 365 9.96 11.01 24.59
C LYS A 365 9.18 10.14 25.56
N LYS A 366 9.81 9.06 26.04
CA LYS A 366 9.20 8.10 26.99
C LYS A 366 7.82 7.57 26.52
N GLY A 367 7.66 7.32 25.21
CA GLY A 367 6.41 6.85 24.62
C GLY A 367 5.35 7.93 24.38
N ILE A 368 5.65 9.21 24.67
CA ILE A 368 4.74 10.33 24.42
C ILE A 368 5.22 11.09 23.18
N VAL A 369 4.30 11.28 22.23
CA VAL A 369 4.53 12.07 21.02
C VAL A 369 4.48 13.56 21.37
N GLN A 370 5.50 14.30 20.97
CA GLN A 370 5.59 15.76 21.11
C GLN A 370 5.92 16.38 19.75
N VAL A 371 5.35 17.56 19.51
CA VAL A 371 5.69 18.38 18.34
C VAL A 371 6.69 19.44 18.78
N LYS A 372 7.71 19.67 17.95
CA LYS A 372 8.74 20.70 18.18
C LYS A 372 9.05 21.43 16.88
N LYS A 373 9.74 22.56 16.98
CA LYS A 373 10.29 23.25 15.81
C LYS A 373 11.25 22.31 15.03
N GLY A 374 10.98 22.15 13.74
CA GLY A 374 11.80 21.38 12.81
C GLY A 374 12.97 22.20 12.27
N THR A 375 13.96 21.51 11.69
CA THR A 375 15.10 22.16 11.02
C THR A 375 14.83 22.50 9.57
N THR A 376 13.83 21.82 8.99
CA THR A 376 13.58 21.74 7.55
C THR A 376 12.07 21.80 7.32
N PRO A 377 11.58 22.60 6.36
CA PRO A 377 10.17 22.58 5.94
C PRO A 377 9.79 21.28 5.21
N ILE A 378 8.54 20.85 5.34
CA ILE A 378 8.01 19.63 4.72
C ILE A 378 6.68 19.96 4.04
N GLN A 379 6.58 19.71 2.73
CA GLN A 379 5.31 19.87 2.00
C GLN A 379 4.39 18.67 2.32
N LEU A 380 3.36 18.91 3.13
CA LEU A 380 2.39 17.90 3.55
C LEU A 380 1.09 18.03 2.75
N LEU A 381 0.61 16.88 2.26
CA LEU A 381 -0.71 16.67 1.70
C LEU A 381 -1.43 15.65 2.59
N PHE A 382 -2.50 16.03 3.26
CA PHE A 382 -3.29 15.12 4.09
C PHE A 382 -4.65 14.87 3.42
N CYS A 383 -4.92 13.62 3.07
CA CYS A 383 -6.17 13.17 2.50
C CYS A 383 -6.93 12.32 3.53
N LEU A 384 -8.06 12.82 4.00
CA LEU A 384 -8.97 12.12 4.91
C LEU A 384 -10.20 11.67 4.13
N LYS A 385 -10.29 10.37 3.84
CA LYS A 385 -11.42 9.81 3.10
C LYS A 385 -12.69 9.83 3.96
N GLU A 386 -13.84 10.09 3.36
CA GLU A 386 -15.10 10.13 4.11
C GLU A 386 -15.53 8.70 4.51
N LYS A 387 -15.43 7.74 3.58
CA LYS A 387 -15.77 6.33 3.77
C LYS A 387 -14.50 5.48 3.90
N ASN A 388 -14.58 4.40 4.68
CA ASN A 388 -13.54 3.37 4.75
C ASN A 388 -13.62 2.50 3.48
N GLN A 389 -12.61 2.57 2.63
CA GLN A 389 -12.56 1.87 1.33
C GLN A 389 -11.28 1.03 1.16
N LYS A 390 -10.61 0.70 2.28
CA LYS A 390 -9.36 -0.06 2.34
C LYS A 390 -8.15 0.67 1.73
N LYS A 391 -6.97 0.07 1.95
CA LYS A 391 -5.66 0.56 1.49
C LYS A 391 -5.59 0.76 -0.03
N ILE A 392 -6.17 -0.15 -0.82
CA ILE A 392 -6.11 -0.09 -2.28
C ILE A 392 -6.74 1.20 -2.84
N ASN A 393 -7.85 1.65 -2.25
CA ASN A 393 -8.47 2.92 -2.62
C ASN A 393 -7.63 4.13 -2.18
N SER A 394 -6.93 4.03 -1.04
CA SER A 394 -5.97 5.07 -0.63
C SER A 394 -4.83 5.22 -1.65
N HIS A 395 -4.37 4.12 -2.26
CA HIS A 395 -3.42 4.16 -3.37
C HIS A 395 -4.02 4.74 -4.65
N ARG A 396 -5.34 4.65 -4.90
CA ARG A 396 -5.99 5.33 -6.03
C ARG A 396 -5.94 6.85 -5.88
N TRP A 397 -6.28 7.37 -4.70
CA TRP A 397 -6.10 8.79 -4.39
C TRP A 397 -4.65 9.23 -4.63
N PHE A 398 -3.69 8.42 -4.18
CA PHE A 398 -2.28 8.74 -4.36
C PHE A 398 -1.84 8.72 -5.83
N PHE A 399 -2.08 7.63 -6.58
CA PHE A 399 -1.56 7.47 -7.94
C PHE A 399 -2.43 8.12 -9.04
N GLN A 400 -3.75 7.95 -8.98
CA GLN A 400 -4.68 8.40 -10.01
C GLN A 400 -5.16 9.84 -9.80
N ALA A 401 -5.34 10.29 -8.55
CA ALA A 401 -5.72 11.68 -8.28
C ALA A 401 -4.49 12.58 -8.19
N PHE A 402 -3.72 12.46 -7.11
CA PHE A 402 -2.64 13.38 -6.80
C PHE A 402 -1.42 13.18 -7.71
N GLY A 403 -1.07 11.93 -8.03
CA GLY A 403 0.01 11.61 -8.96
C GLY A 403 -0.22 12.23 -10.34
N THR A 404 -1.46 12.20 -10.85
CA THR A 404 -1.79 12.79 -12.16
C THR A 404 -1.62 14.30 -12.16
N VAL A 405 -1.95 14.97 -11.04
CA VAL A 405 -1.75 16.42 -10.88
C VAL A 405 -0.27 16.75 -10.71
N LEU A 406 0.47 16.05 -9.85
CA LEU A 406 1.85 16.39 -9.50
C LEU A 406 2.86 15.92 -10.55
N ASP A 407 2.52 14.91 -11.35
CA ASP A 407 3.40 14.22 -12.30
C ASP A 407 4.78 13.89 -11.71
N PRO A 408 4.84 13.11 -10.62
CA PRO A 408 6.09 12.87 -9.90
C PRO A 408 7.03 11.94 -10.67
N ASN A 409 8.34 12.09 -10.50
CA ASN A 409 9.29 11.11 -11.07
C ASN A 409 9.21 9.76 -10.34
N ILE A 410 9.38 9.78 -9.01
CA ILE A 410 9.41 8.59 -8.16
C ILE A 410 8.34 8.68 -7.06
N CYS A 411 7.58 7.60 -6.90
CA CYS A 411 6.60 7.41 -5.85
C CYS A 411 7.14 6.45 -4.79
N VAL A 412 6.97 6.74 -3.50
CA VAL A 412 7.37 5.87 -2.39
C VAL A 412 6.13 5.51 -1.59
N LEU A 413 5.93 4.22 -1.30
CA LEU A 413 4.84 3.73 -0.47
C LEU A 413 5.38 3.33 0.91
N ILE A 414 4.78 3.89 1.97
CA ILE A 414 5.11 3.61 3.35
C ILE A 414 3.83 3.36 4.15
N ASP A 415 3.78 2.23 4.86
CA ASP A 415 2.69 1.99 5.82
C ASP A 415 2.96 2.72 7.14
N ALA A 416 1.95 3.37 7.71
CA ALA A 416 2.03 3.92 9.05
C ALA A 416 2.40 2.82 10.07
N GLY A 417 3.37 3.09 10.94
CA GLY A 417 4.03 2.11 11.80
C GLY A 417 5.35 1.57 11.25
N THR A 418 5.61 1.69 9.94
CA THR A 418 6.92 1.39 9.36
C THR A 418 7.84 2.60 9.45
N LYS A 419 8.99 2.44 10.09
CA LYS A 419 10.00 3.48 10.28
C LYS A 419 11.13 3.31 9.26
N PRO A 420 11.25 4.20 8.24
CA PRO A 420 12.40 4.16 7.36
C PRO A 420 13.68 4.55 8.13
N GLY A 421 14.79 3.89 7.79
CA GLY A 421 16.14 4.28 8.22
C GLY A 421 16.51 5.68 7.76
N LYS A 422 17.54 6.28 8.37
CA LYS A 422 17.87 7.72 8.24
C LYS A 422 18.08 8.23 6.80
N ASP A 423 18.60 7.39 5.93
CA ASP A 423 18.88 7.68 4.51
C ASP A 423 18.21 6.67 3.56
N SER A 424 17.35 5.78 4.07
CA SER A 424 16.77 4.69 3.31
C SER A 424 15.95 5.13 2.10
N ILE A 425 15.18 6.22 2.20
CA ILE A 425 14.37 6.75 1.10
C ILE A 425 15.29 7.31 0.01
N TYR A 426 16.38 7.98 0.40
CA TYR A 426 17.40 8.43 -0.54
C TYR A 426 18.07 7.25 -1.25
N GLN A 427 18.40 6.17 -0.53
CA GLN A 427 19.00 4.97 -1.14
C GLN A 427 18.04 4.32 -2.15
N LEU A 428 16.73 4.28 -1.87
CA LEU A 428 15.73 3.84 -2.84
C LEU A 428 15.73 4.75 -4.07
N TRP A 429 15.65 6.08 -3.90
CA TRP A 429 15.70 7.03 -5.01
C TRP A 429 16.97 6.87 -5.85
N LYS A 430 18.13 6.68 -5.21
CA LYS A 430 19.42 6.49 -5.87
C LYS A 430 19.42 5.29 -6.82
N ALA A 431 18.67 4.22 -6.52
CA ALA A 431 18.54 3.08 -7.42
C ALA A 431 17.91 3.46 -8.77
N PHE A 432 16.93 4.37 -8.76
CA PHE A 432 16.30 4.89 -9.98
C PHE A 432 17.16 5.88 -10.75
N ASP A 433 18.04 6.60 -10.06
CA ASP A 433 19.02 7.51 -10.68
C ASP A 433 20.13 6.72 -11.40
N LEU A 434 20.58 5.61 -10.81
CA LEU A 434 21.61 4.74 -11.42
C LEU A 434 21.06 3.79 -12.49
N GLU A 435 19.80 3.41 -12.40
CA GLU A 435 19.14 2.54 -13.38
C GLU A 435 17.86 3.21 -13.91
N PRO A 436 17.94 3.84 -15.10
CA PRO A 436 16.79 4.45 -15.75
C PRO A 436 15.63 3.46 -15.97
N MET A 437 15.94 2.17 -16.22
CA MET A 437 14.94 1.12 -16.45
C MET A 437 14.43 0.44 -15.17
N CYS A 438 14.80 0.96 -13.99
CA CYS A 438 14.21 0.52 -12.73
C CYS A 438 12.78 1.05 -12.64
N ALA A 439 11.79 0.16 -12.66
CA ALA A 439 10.38 0.50 -12.48
C ALA A 439 9.96 0.45 -11.01
N GLY A 440 10.59 -0.40 -10.21
CA GLY A 440 10.27 -0.53 -8.79
C GLY A 440 11.46 -1.03 -8.00
N ALA A 441 11.58 -0.55 -6.76
CA ALA A 441 12.64 -0.93 -5.84
C ALA A 441 12.08 -1.11 -4.43
N CYS A 442 12.62 -2.08 -3.68
CA CYS A 442 12.29 -2.25 -2.25
C CYS A 442 13.54 -2.28 -1.38
N GLY A 443 13.36 -1.85 -0.13
CA GLY A 443 14.38 -1.96 0.90
C GLY A 443 14.22 -3.21 1.75
N GLU A 444 15.21 -3.47 2.61
CA GLU A 444 15.16 -4.49 3.64
C GLU A 444 14.10 -4.16 4.70
N ILE A 445 13.08 -5.01 4.82
CA ILE A 445 12.13 -4.95 5.95
C ILE A 445 12.74 -5.66 7.16
N LYS A 446 12.84 -4.94 8.28
CA LYS A 446 13.38 -5.43 9.55
C LYS A 446 12.28 -5.48 10.61
N ALA A 447 12.30 -6.53 11.43
CA ALA A 447 11.47 -6.56 12.63
C ALA A 447 12.00 -5.54 13.64
N MET A 448 11.11 -4.80 14.31
CA MET A 448 11.49 -3.86 15.35
C MET A 448 11.79 -4.59 16.67
N LEU A 449 13.08 -4.72 17.01
CA LEU A 449 13.51 -5.62 18.10
C LEU A 449 13.65 -4.96 19.50
N VAL A 450 13.60 -3.62 19.59
CA VAL A 450 13.79 -2.85 20.84
C VAL A 450 15.03 -3.34 21.62
N HIS A 451 16.21 -3.19 21.02
CA HIS A 451 17.48 -3.68 21.56
C HIS A 451 17.51 -5.20 21.82
N GLY A 452 16.83 -5.98 20.98
CA GLY A 452 16.80 -7.45 21.05
C GLY A 452 15.82 -8.04 22.06
N LYS A 453 15.21 -7.23 22.94
CA LYS A 453 14.30 -7.73 23.99
C LYS A 453 13.11 -8.50 23.43
N LYS A 454 12.57 -8.09 22.27
CA LYS A 454 11.42 -8.79 21.68
C LYS A 454 11.77 -10.20 21.16
N LEU A 455 13.05 -10.52 20.94
CA LEU A 455 13.48 -11.85 20.49
C LEU A 455 13.32 -12.96 21.55
N LEU A 456 13.04 -12.60 22.80
CA LEU A 456 12.67 -13.57 23.83
C LEU A 456 11.34 -14.27 23.52
N ASN A 457 10.47 -13.62 22.74
CA ASN A 457 9.26 -14.25 22.21
C ASN A 457 9.62 -15.09 20.96
N PRO A 458 9.45 -16.43 20.99
CA PRO A 458 9.78 -17.29 19.85
C PRO A 458 9.05 -16.93 18.55
N LEU A 459 7.84 -16.37 18.62
CA LEU A 459 7.09 -15.91 17.44
C LEU A 459 7.81 -14.76 16.74
N VAL A 460 8.30 -13.79 17.52
CA VAL A 460 9.07 -12.63 17.02
C VAL A 460 10.42 -13.08 16.47
N ALA A 461 11.12 -13.95 17.21
CA ALA A 461 12.43 -14.45 16.79
C ALA A 461 12.34 -15.20 15.45
N THR A 462 11.36 -16.09 15.31
CA THR A 462 11.15 -16.87 14.08
C THR A 462 10.85 -15.98 12.89
N GLN A 463 9.98 -14.97 13.06
CA GLN A 463 9.69 -13.99 12.00
C GLN A 463 10.91 -13.16 11.62
N ASN A 464 11.68 -12.70 12.62
CA ASN A 464 12.92 -11.97 12.37
C ASN A 464 13.91 -12.81 11.56
N PHE A 465 14.05 -14.11 11.87
CA PHE A 465 14.90 -15.01 11.12
C PHE A 465 14.44 -15.16 9.66
N GLU A 466 13.15 -15.39 9.43
CA GLU A 466 12.59 -15.52 8.09
C GLU A 466 12.77 -14.25 7.24
N TYR A 467 12.50 -13.07 7.82
CA TYR A 467 12.74 -11.80 7.13
C TYR A 467 14.19 -11.63 6.74
N LYS A 468 15.12 -11.96 7.65
CA LYS A 468 16.56 -11.86 7.38
C LYS A 468 16.97 -12.82 6.28
N MET A 469 16.57 -14.08 6.35
CA MET A 469 16.93 -15.06 5.33
C MET A 469 16.34 -14.72 3.97
N SER A 470 15.09 -14.26 3.91
CA SER A 470 14.47 -13.85 2.65
C SER A 470 15.18 -12.64 2.01
N ASN A 471 15.63 -11.68 2.83
CA ASN A 471 16.39 -10.52 2.35
C ASN A 471 17.85 -10.84 1.97
N ILE A 472 18.41 -11.96 2.44
CA ILE A 472 19.79 -12.40 2.15
C ILE A 472 19.84 -13.35 0.95
N LEU A 473 18.81 -14.18 0.77
CA LEU A 473 18.81 -15.22 -0.25
C LEU A 473 17.80 -14.94 -1.37
N ASP A 474 16.52 -14.79 -1.01
CA ASP A 474 15.45 -14.73 -2.00
C ASP A 474 15.42 -13.40 -2.76
N LYS A 475 15.40 -12.27 -2.03
CA LYS A 475 15.35 -10.92 -2.65
C LYS A 475 16.57 -10.62 -3.52
N PRO A 476 17.81 -10.95 -3.11
CA PRO A 476 18.98 -10.82 -3.96
C PRO A 476 18.93 -11.70 -5.22
N LEU A 477 18.50 -12.96 -5.10
CA LEU A 477 18.30 -13.87 -6.23
C LEU A 477 17.29 -13.28 -7.24
N GLU A 478 16.11 -12.91 -6.76
CA GLU A 478 15.06 -12.28 -7.56
C GLU A 478 15.59 -11.00 -8.26
N SER A 479 16.24 -10.12 -7.50
CA SER A 479 16.83 -8.88 -8.04
C SER A 479 17.90 -9.13 -9.10
N ALA A 480 18.63 -10.25 -9.06
CA ALA A 480 19.61 -10.61 -10.08
C ALA A 480 18.95 -10.89 -11.44
N PHE A 481 17.81 -11.59 -11.41
CA PHE A 481 16.99 -11.85 -12.60
C PHE A 481 16.25 -10.61 -13.08
N GLY A 482 16.10 -9.58 -12.25
CA GLY A 482 15.46 -8.32 -12.58
C GLY A 482 13.94 -8.34 -12.42
N PHE A 483 13.41 -9.42 -11.85
CA PHE A 483 12.02 -9.56 -11.44
C PHE A 483 11.99 -9.95 -9.97
N ILE A 484 11.24 -9.19 -9.19
CA ILE A 484 11.04 -9.45 -7.76
C ILE A 484 9.59 -9.81 -7.57
N SER A 485 9.33 -11.01 -7.04
CA SER A 485 7.96 -11.55 -6.92
C SER A 485 7.05 -10.73 -6.02
N VAL A 486 7.64 -9.90 -5.16
CA VAL A 486 6.93 -8.93 -4.31
C VAL A 486 7.84 -7.78 -3.90
N LEU A 487 7.41 -6.55 -4.17
CA LEU A 487 7.91 -5.34 -3.54
C LEU A 487 6.94 -4.99 -2.40
N PRO A 488 7.34 -5.09 -1.13
CA PRO A 488 6.41 -4.89 -0.01
C PRO A 488 5.77 -3.50 -0.04
N GLY A 489 4.43 -3.44 -0.01
CA GLY A 489 3.69 -2.17 0.06
C GLY A 489 3.93 -1.35 1.33
N ALA A 490 4.68 -1.87 2.31
CA ALA A 490 5.05 -1.18 3.54
C ALA A 490 6.30 -0.30 3.40
N PHE A 491 7.22 -0.62 2.47
CA PHE A 491 8.40 0.18 2.18
C PHE A 491 8.97 -0.17 0.78
N SER A 492 8.39 0.45 -0.24
CA SER A 492 8.81 0.28 -1.64
C SER A 492 8.70 1.60 -2.39
N ALA A 493 9.37 1.69 -3.53
CA ALA A 493 9.33 2.83 -4.42
C ALA A 493 9.08 2.38 -5.86
N TYR A 494 8.46 3.24 -6.65
CA TYR A 494 8.06 2.98 -8.03
C TYR A 494 8.29 4.21 -8.89
N ARG A 495 8.72 3.99 -10.12
CA ARG A 495 8.79 5.04 -11.14
C ARG A 495 7.40 5.31 -11.68
N TYR A 496 6.92 6.55 -11.60
CA TYR A 496 5.53 6.87 -11.92
C TYR A 496 5.16 6.54 -13.37
N VAL A 497 6.03 6.85 -14.34
CA VAL A 497 5.79 6.52 -15.76
C VAL A 497 5.71 5.02 -16.03
N ALA A 498 6.41 4.20 -15.23
CA ALA A 498 6.35 2.74 -15.38
C ALA A 498 4.98 2.20 -14.94
N LEU A 499 4.37 2.80 -13.92
CA LEU A 499 3.04 2.45 -13.41
C LEU A 499 1.92 2.77 -14.40
N GLN A 500 2.05 3.84 -15.20
CA GLN A 500 1.00 4.29 -16.10
C GLN A 500 0.51 3.20 -17.06
N ASN A 501 -0.80 3.17 -17.31
CA ASN A 501 -1.40 2.26 -18.28
C ASN A 501 -1.02 2.65 -19.72
N ASP A 502 -1.18 1.72 -20.64
CA ASP A 502 -1.04 1.98 -22.07
C ASP A 502 -2.21 2.83 -22.61
N LYS A 503 -2.12 3.21 -23.89
CA LYS A 503 -3.14 4.02 -24.58
C LYS A 503 -4.53 3.37 -24.61
N THR A 504 -4.61 2.04 -24.47
CA THR A 504 -5.88 1.30 -24.43
C THR A 504 -6.48 1.23 -23.03
N GLY A 505 -5.83 1.87 -22.05
CA GLY A 505 -6.22 1.84 -20.64
C GLY A 505 -5.80 0.55 -19.94
N GLN A 506 -5.03 -0.33 -20.59
CA GLN A 506 -4.55 -1.58 -20.01
C GLN A 506 -3.14 -1.39 -19.45
N GLY A 507 -2.87 -1.89 -18.26
CA GLY A 507 -1.52 -1.82 -17.71
C GLY A 507 -1.42 -2.00 -16.20
N PRO A 508 -0.27 -1.63 -15.62
CA PRO A 508 0.05 -1.94 -14.24
C PRO A 508 -0.95 -1.36 -13.23
N LEU A 509 -1.34 -0.08 -13.35
CA LEU A 509 -2.31 0.53 -12.43
C LEU A 509 -3.73 -0.02 -12.60
N GLU A 510 -4.17 -0.31 -13.83
CA GLU A 510 -5.49 -0.92 -14.05
C GLU A 510 -5.59 -2.29 -13.37
N LYS A 511 -4.56 -3.13 -13.55
CA LYS A 511 -4.49 -4.44 -12.89
C LYS A 511 -4.36 -4.28 -11.38
N TYR A 512 -3.50 -3.39 -10.89
CA TYR A 512 -3.34 -3.16 -9.45
C TYR A 512 -4.65 -2.80 -8.75
N PHE A 513 -5.46 -1.92 -9.36
CA PHE A 513 -6.73 -1.47 -8.77
C PHE A 513 -7.94 -2.35 -9.10
N ALA A 514 -7.81 -3.35 -9.97
CA ALA A 514 -8.94 -4.22 -10.34
C ALA A 514 -9.53 -4.96 -9.13
N GLY A 515 -8.74 -5.23 -8.09
CA GLY A 515 -9.20 -5.81 -6.83
C GLY A 515 -10.31 -5.00 -6.14
N GLU A 516 -10.33 -3.66 -6.29
CA GLU A 516 -11.37 -2.80 -5.70
C GLU A 516 -12.75 -3.06 -6.35
N LYS A 517 -12.80 -3.13 -7.69
CA LYS A 517 -14.04 -3.36 -8.45
C LYS A 517 -14.59 -4.77 -8.24
N MET A 518 -13.72 -5.71 -7.89
CA MET A 518 -14.03 -7.12 -7.63
C MET A 518 -14.68 -7.35 -6.25
N HIS A 519 -14.77 -6.34 -5.39
CA HIS A 519 -15.49 -6.48 -4.12
C HIS A 519 -17.02 -6.32 -4.25
N GLY A 520 -17.54 -6.03 -5.45
CA GLY A 520 -18.97 -6.18 -5.78
C GLY A 520 -19.36 -7.66 -5.93
N ALA A 521 -20.66 -7.97 -5.88
CA ALA A 521 -21.25 -9.32 -5.78
C ALA A 521 -20.88 -10.35 -6.89
N ASN A 522 -19.95 -10.06 -7.81
CA ASN A 522 -19.69 -10.83 -9.02
C ASN A 522 -18.24 -11.33 -9.22
N ALA A 523 -17.30 -11.15 -8.27
CA ALA A 523 -15.94 -11.66 -8.45
C ALA A 523 -15.76 -13.10 -7.98
N GLY A 524 -15.11 -13.92 -8.82
CA GLY A 524 -14.68 -15.26 -8.44
C GLY A 524 -13.65 -15.25 -7.31
N ILE A 525 -13.75 -16.20 -6.39
CA ILE A 525 -12.90 -16.36 -5.20
C ILE A 525 -11.40 -16.51 -5.49
N PHE A 526 -11.03 -17.06 -6.65
CA PHE A 526 -9.63 -17.09 -7.11
C PHE A 526 -9.09 -15.67 -7.26
N THR A 527 -9.81 -14.82 -8.00
CA THR A 527 -9.46 -13.42 -8.24
C THR A 527 -9.44 -12.64 -6.93
N ALA A 528 -10.40 -12.87 -6.04
CA ALA A 528 -10.45 -12.19 -4.75
C ALA A 528 -9.26 -12.56 -3.83
N ASN A 529 -8.83 -13.83 -3.80
CA ASN A 529 -7.62 -14.23 -3.06
C ASN A 529 -6.34 -13.71 -3.71
N MET A 530 -6.29 -13.65 -5.05
CA MET A 530 -5.16 -13.11 -5.79
C MET A 530 -4.89 -11.65 -5.40
N TYR A 531 -5.95 -10.83 -5.26
CA TYR A 531 -5.86 -9.43 -4.81
C TYR A 531 -5.67 -9.25 -3.30
N LEU A 532 -5.45 -10.32 -2.51
CA LEU A 532 -4.88 -10.19 -1.16
C LEU A 532 -3.37 -9.88 -1.18
N ALA A 533 -2.73 -10.06 -2.33
CA ALA A 533 -1.34 -9.72 -2.57
C ALA A 533 -1.21 -8.93 -3.89
N GLU A 534 -1.96 -7.83 -3.98
CA GLU A 534 -2.00 -6.93 -5.14
C GLU A 534 -0.61 -6.44 -5.57
N ASP A 535 0.30 -6.26 -4.61
CA ASP A 535 1.70 -5.84 -4.86
C ASP A 535 2.44 -6.85 -5.75
N ARG A 536 2.12 -8.16 -5.65
CA ARG A 536 2.73 -9.21 -6.48
C ARG A 536 2.27 -9.13 -7.93
N ILE A 537 0.99 -8.83 -8.13
CA ILE A 537 0.40 -8.63 -9.46
C ILE A 537 1.05 -7.41 -10.11
N LEU A 538 1.20 -6.32 -9.36
CA LEU A 538 1.86 -5.11 -9.85
C LEU A 538 3.30 -5.38 -10.28
N CYS A 539 4.07 -6.15 -9.50
CA CYS A 539 5.44 -6.53 -9.86
C CYS A 539 5.49 -7.28 -11.19
N PHE A 540 4.59 -8.24 -11.39
CA PHE A 540 4.51 -9.00 -12.63
C PHE A 540 4.12 -8.11 -13.82
N GLU A 541 3.07 -7.29 -13.68
CA GLU A 541 2.59 -6.42 -14.76
C GLU A 541 3.59 -5.33 -15.15
N LEU A 542 4.43 -4.86 -14.23
CA LEU A 542 5.52 -3.93 -14.55
C LEU A 542 6.56 -4.55 -15.50
N VAL A 543 7.01 -5.78 -15.20
CA VAL A 543 8.01 -6.48 -16.02
C VAL A 543 7.38 -7.02 -17.31
N ALA A 544 6.13 -7.45 -17.27
CA ALA A 544 5.38 -7.93 -18.45
C ALA A 544 4.78 -6.80 -19.30
N LYS A 545 5.04 -5.53 -18.97
CA LYS A 545 4.48 -4.38 -19.69
C LYS A 545 4.89 -4.42 -21.17
N ARG A 546 3.91 -4.27 -22.05
CA ARG A 546 4.08 -4.36 -23.51
C ARG A 546 5.06 -3.29 -24.00
N ASN A 547 5.95 -3.68 -24.91
CA ASN A 547 6.95 -2.79 -25.54
C ASN A 547 7.78 -1.98 -24.53
N CYS A 548 7.98 -2.52 -23.34
CA CYS A 548 8.78 -1.94 -22.26
C CYS A 548 9.78 -2.98 -21.76
N HIS A 549 10.86 -2.53 -21.13
CA HIS A 549 11.91 -3.40 -20.58
C HIS A 549 12.26 -3.00 -19.13
N TRP A 550 11.21 -2.80 -18.34
CA TRP A 550 11.29 -2.43 -16.93
C TRP A 550 11.79 -3.58 -16.06
N ILE A 551 12.71 -3.26 -15.14
CA ILE A 551 13.22 -4.20 -14.14
C ILE A 551 12.91 -3.75 -12.71
N LEU A 552 12.93 -4.71 -11.79
CA LEU A 552 12.73 -4.50 -10.36
C LEU A 552 14.04 -4.76 -9.60
N GLN A 553 14.31 -3.98 -8.55
CA GLN A 553 15.57 -4.06 -7.80
C GLN A 553 15.39 -4.13 -6.29
N TYR A 554 16.25 -4.89 -5.64
CA TYR A 554 16.36 -4.94 -4.19
C TYR A 554 17.52 -4.06 -3.73
N VAL A 555 17.23 -3.09 -2.85
CA VAL A 555 18.21 -2.11 -2.35
C VAL A 555 18.56 -2.44 -0.90
N LYS A 556 19.59 -3.26 -0.70
CA LYS A 556 20.04 -3.68 0.64
C LYS A 556 20.42 -2.50 1.55
N SER A 557 20.87 -1.38 0.98
CA SER A 557 21.22 -0.17 1.77
C SER A 557 20.01 0.54 2.36
N ALA A 558 18.80 0.30 1.82
CA ALA A 558 17.57 0.90 2.30
C ALA A 558 16.91 -0.04 3.30
N THR A 559 16.55 0.46 4.49
CA THR A 559 15.91 -0.35 5.53
C THR A 559 14.62 0.28 6.03
N GLY A 560 13.59 -0.52 6.30
CA GLY A 560 12.36 -0.13 6.99
C GLY A 560 12.09 -1.04 8.19
N GLU A 561 11.98 -0.47 9.38
CA GLU A 561 11.66 -1.23 10.61
C GLU A 561 10.14 -1.26 10.82
N THR A 562 9.57 -2.43 11.03
CA THR A 562 8.12 -2.61 11.25
C THR A 562 7.84 -3.50 12.45
N ASP A 563 6.67 -3.33 13.07
CA ASP A 563 6.21 -4.18 14.15
C ASP A 563 5.74 -5.54 13.62
N VAL A 564 5.96 -6.58 14.41
CA VAL A 564 5.59 -7.96 14.09
C VAL A 564 4.61 -8.50 15.14
N PRO A 565 3.66 -9.38 14.76
CA PRO A 565 2.73 -9.97 15.70
C PRO A 565 3.44 -10.64 16.88
N VAL A 566 3.02 -10.30 18.09
CA VAL A 566 3.52 -10.89 19.34
C VAL A 566 2.59 -11.98 19.87
N GLU A 567 1.34 -12.03 19.39
CA GLU A 567 0.33 -13.00 19.75
C GLU A 567 0.07 -14.01 18.63
N MET A 568 -0.24 -15.25 19.00
CA MET A 568 -0.45 -16.34 18.04
C MET A 568 -1.68 -16.12 17.15
N ALA A 569 -2.77 -15.54 17.69
CA ALA A 569 -3.98 -15.29 16.92
C ALA A 569 -3.74 -14.30 15.77
N ASP A 570 -3.08 -13.17 16.07
CA ASP A 570 -2.72 -12.16 15.07
C ASP A 570 -1.69 -12.71 14.07
N PHE A 571 -0.75 -13.53 14.56
CA PHE A 571 0.23 -14.21 13.72
C PHE A 571 -0.43 -15.16 12.71
N ILE A 572 -1.39 -15.98 13.13
CA ILE A 572 -2.16 -16.87 12.24
C ILE A 572 -2.92 -16.06 11.18
N LEU A 573 -3.59 -14.97 11.58
CA LEU A 573 -4.35 -14.13 10.64
C LEU A 573 -3.44 -13.44 9.61
N GLN A 574 -2.29 -12.91 10.04
CA GLN A 574 -1.30 -12.32 9.13
C GLN A 574 -0.81 -13.37 8.13
N ARG A 575 -0.50 -14.58 8.61
CA ARG A 575 0.04 -15.66 7.78
C ARG A 575 -0.96 -16.23 6.81
N ARG A 576 -2.23 -16.34 7.20
CA ARG A 576 -3.32 -16.69 6.27
C ARG A 576 -3.31 -15.77 5.05
N ARG A 577 -3.25 -14.46 5.27
CA ARG A 577 -3.25 -13.46 4.19
C ARG A 577 -2.04 -13.63 3.28
N TRP A 578 -0.85 -13.76 3.85
CA TRP A 578 0.38 -13.86 3.07
C TRP A 578 0.48 -15.18 2.31
N LEU A 579 0.11 -16.31 2.93
CA LEU A 579 0.16 -17.62 2.29
C LEU A 579 -0.85 -17.71 1.15
N ASN A 580 -2.11 -17.36 1.39
CA ASN A 580 -3.14 -17.40 0.35
C ASN A 580 -2.81 -16.40 -0.76
N GLY A 581 -2.56 -15.13 -0.41
CA GLY A 581 -2.22 -14.10 -1.40
C GLY A 581 -1.00 -14.46 -2.25
N SER A 582 0.07 -15.00 -1.63
CA SER A 582 1.27 -15.42 -2.37
C SER A 582 1.00 -16.62 -3.27
N PHE A 583 0.23 -17.61 -2.81
CA PHE A 583 -0.10 -18.79 -3.61
C PHE A 583 -0.89 -18.42 -4.87
N PHE A 584 -2.00 -17.69 -4.71
CA PHE A 584 -2.87 -17.34 -5.85
C PHE A 584 -2.19 -16.35 -6.82
N ALA A 585 -1.39 -15.41 -6.31
CA ALA A 585 -0.59 -14.51 -7.16
C ALA A 585 0.53 -15.26 -7.92
N ALA A 586 1.16 -16.26 -7.30
CA ALA A 586 2.14 -17.10 -7.99
C ALA A 586 1.50 -17.91 -9.13
N VAL A 587 0.34 -18.54 -8.88
CA VAL A 587 -0.43 -19.23 -9.93
C VAL A 587 -0.77 -18.27 -11.07
N TYR A 588 -1.20 -17.04 -10.76
CA TYR A 588 -1.47 -16.01 -11.75
C TYR A 588 -0.23 -15.67 -12.59
N ALA A 589 0.90 -15.37 -11.95
CA ALA A 589 2.15 -15.03 -12.64
C ALA A 589 2.64 -16.18 -13.54
N LEU A 590 2.50 -17.43 -13.09
CA LEU A 590 2.87 -18.61 -13.87
C LEU A 590 1.94 -18.82 -15.09
N ALA A 591 0.62 -18.71 -14.90
CA ALA A 591 -0.35 -18.83 -15.99
C ALA A 591 -0.15 -17.73 -17.06
N HIS A 592 0.23 -16.53 -16.62
CA HIS A 592 0.45 -15.39 -17.50
C HIS A 592 1.91 -15.20 -17.92
N SER A 593 2.84 -16.09 -17.54
CA SER A 593 4.27 -15.98 -17.84
C SER A 593 4.60 -15.77 -19.33
N HIS A 594 3.76 -16.30 -20.23
CA HIS A 594 3.85 -16.07 -21.68
C HIS A 594 3.77 -14.58 -22.07
N GLN A 595 3.16 -13.72 -21.23
CA GLN A 595 3.10 -12.29 -21.47
C GLN A 595 4.47 -11.61 -21.46
N ILE A 596 5.49 -12.20 -20.83
CA ILE A 596 6.87 -11.68 -20.89
C ILE A 596 7.37 -11.54 -22.34
N PHE A 597 6.90 -12.39 -23.27
CA PHE A 597 7.32 -12.30 -24.66
C PHE A 597 6.82 -11.04 -25.38
N ARG A 598 5.78 -10.37 -24.88
CA ARG A 598 5.26 -9.09 -25.39
C ARG A 598 6.05 -7.86 -24.94
N SER A 599 7.01 -8.04 -24.03
CA SER A 599 7.90 -6.99 -23.54
C SER A 599 9.11 -6.81 -24.49
N ASP A 600 9.78 -5.66 -24.41
CA ASP A 600 10.98 -5.34 -25.21
C ASP A 600 12.29 -5.76 -24.52
N HIS A 601 12.22 -6.66 -23.54
CA HIS A 601 13.39 -7.22 -22.89
C HIS A 601 14.29 -7.98 -23.89
N SER A 602 15.60 -7.95 -23.64
CA SER A 602 16.57 -8.72 -24.42
C SER A 602 16.30 -10.23 -24.30
N PHE A 603 16.75 -11.01 -25.29
CA PHE A 603 16.59 -12.46 -25.29
C PHE A 603 17.14 -13.11 -24.01
N ILE A 604 18.33 -12.69 -23.56
CA ILE A 604 18.97 -13.19 -22.33
C ILE A 604 18.11 -12.86 -21.10
N ARG A 605 17.55 -11.64 -21.03
CA ARG A 605 16.70 -11.25 -19.90
C ARG A 605 15.38 -12.03 -19.88
N LYS A 606 14.77 -12.26 -21.04
CA LYS A 606 13.57 -13.12 -21.15
C LYS A 606 13.87 -14.55 -20.69
N PHE A 607 14.99 -15.13 -21.12
CA PHE A 607 15.42 -16.45 -20.67
C PHE A 607 15.64 -16.51 -19.15
N MET A 608 16.28 -15.48 -18.59
CA MET A 608 16.46 -15.31 -17.14
C MET A 608 15.13 -15.33 -16.37
N PHE A 609 14.10 -14.63 -16.85
CA PHE A 609 12.76 -14.68 -16.24
C PHE A 609 12.13 -16.08 -16.31
N LEU A 610 12.31 -16.81 -17.42
CA LEU A 610 11.79 -18.18 -17.54
C LEU A 610 12.46 -19.12 -16.53
N VAL A 611 13.78 -18.98 -16.31
CA VAL A 611 14.51 -19.73 -15.28
C VAL A 611 13.95 -19.41 -13.89
N GLU A 612 13.68 -18.14 -13.60
CA GLU A 612 13.09 -17.73 -12.33
C GLU A 612 11.67 -18.28 -12.15
N PHE A 613 10.81 -18.22 -13.17
CA PHE A 613 9.45 -18.80 -13.11
C PHE A 613 9.48 -20.32 -12.92
N PHE A 614 10.42 -21.01 -13.56
CA PHE A 614 10.62 -22.44 -13.34
C PHE A 614 11.01 -22.71 -11.88
N TYR A 615 11.96 -21.95 -11.34
CA TYR A 615 12.35 -22.04 -9.94
C TYR A 615 11.16 -21.75 -8.99
N GLN A 616 10.37 -20.71 -9.25
CA GLN A 616 9.17 -20.40 -8.46
C GLN A 616 8.13 -21.54 -8.54
N SER A 617 7.96 -22.15 -9.71
CA SER A 617 7.07 -23.31 -9.91
C SER A 617 7.50 -24.50 -9.05
N VAL A 618 8.80 -24.83 -9.03
CA VAL A 618 9.33 -25.93 -8.20
C VAL A 618 9.11 -25.63 -6.72
N ASN A 619 9.41 -24.40 -6.25
CA ASN A 619 9.15 -24.03 -4.85
C ASN A 619 7.67 -24.13 -4.49
N MET A 620 6.77 -23.73 -5.39
CA MET A 620 5.32 -23.81 -5.17
C MET A 620 4.86 -25.27 -5.04
N ILE A 621 5.40 -26.20 -5.83
CA ILE A 621 5.13 -27.64 -5.70
C ILE A 621 5.61 -28.16 -4.34
N PHE A 622 6.82 -27.81 -3.90
CA PHE A 622 7.33 -28.18 -2.58
C PHE A 622 6.46 -27.63 -1.45
N ALA A 623 6.01 -26.39 -1.56
CA ALA A 623 5.08 -25.78 -0.59
C ALA A 623 3.72 -26.48 -0.57
N TRP A 624 3.19 -26.88 -1.73
CA TRP A 624 1.91 -27.59 -1.85
C TRP A 624 1.90 -28.94 -1.12
N PHE A 625 3.01 -29.68 -1.21
CA PHE A 625 3.21 -30.98 -0.57
C PHE A 625 3.94 -30.92 0.77
N ALA A 626 4.12 -29.72 1.35
CA ALA A 626 4.91 -29.55 2.57
C ALA A 626 4.36 -30.35 3.76
N LEU A 627 3.02 -30.44 3.90
CA LEU A 627 2.38 -31.19 4.97
C LEU A 627 2.69 -32.69 4.88
N GLY A 628 2.51 -33.28 3.70
CA GLY A 628 2.81 -34.70 3.46
C GLY A 628 4.29 -35.01 3.57
N ASN A 629 5.16 -34.16 2.99
CA ASN A 629 6.61 -34.33 3.09
C ASN A 629 7.11 -34.28 4.53
N PHE A 630 6.60 -33.36 5.35
CA PHE A 630 6.99 -33.28 6.75
C PHE A 630 6.54 -34.52 7.54
N PHE A 631 5.32 -35.00 7.31
CA PHE A 631 4.84 -36.25 7.92
C PHE A 631 5.70 -37.46 7.52
N LEU A 632 6.07 -37.58 6.23
CA LEU A 632 6.93 -38.65 5.74
C LEU A 632 8.32 -38.61 6.39
N VAL A 633 8.95 -37.43 6.45
CA VAL A 633 10.24 -37.25 7.13
C VAL A 633 10.13 -37.64 8.61
N PHE A 634 9.08 -37.16 9.30
CA PHE A 634 8.80 -37.52 10.69
C PHE A 634 8.67 -39.04 10.87
N ARG A 635 7.84 -39.69 10.05
CA ARG A 635 7.55 -41.14 10.16
C ARG A 635 8.79 -41.98 9.89
N ILE A 636 9.54 -41.67 8.85
CA ILE A 636 10.76 -42.40 8.47
C ILE A 636 11.83 -42.26 9.53
N LEU A 637 12.13 -41.03 9.98
CA LEU A 637 13.19 -40.78 10.96
C LEU A 637 12.86 -41.42 12.31
N THR A 638 11.59 -41.30 12.73
CA THR A 638 11.12 -41.83 14.00
C THR A 638 11.03 -43.36 13.99
N SER A 639 10.64 -43.98 12.86
CA SER A 639 10.67 -45.43 12.70
C SER A 639 12.09 -45.99 12.66
N SER A 640 13.03 -45.24 12.08
CA SER A 640 14.43 -45.67 11.98
C SER A 640 15.08 -45.83 13.35
N LEU A 641 14.66 -45.04 14.35
CA LEU A 641 15.13 -45.19 15.74
C LEU A 641 14.69 -46.49 16.41
N GLY A 642 13.69 -47.19 15.86
CA GLY A 642 13.19 -48.45 16.38
C GLY A 642 14.08 -49.66 16.09
N ASN A 643 15.09 -49.52 15.23
CA ASN A 643 16.03 -50.62 14.95
C ASN A 643 16.87 -50.95 16.18
N ASP A 644 17.25 -52.22 16.32
CA ASP A 644 18.01 -52.74 17.47
C ASP A 644 19.40 -52.09 17.63
N GLU A 645 19.96 -51.55 16.55
CA GLU A 645 21.22 -50.78 16.54
C GLU A 645 21.08 -49.42 17.26
N PHE A 646 19.86 -48.90 17.41
CA PHE A 646 19.58 -47.58 17.99
C PHE A 646 18.90 -47.67 19.35
N LEU A 647 17.61 -47.31 19.46
CA LEU A 647 16.85 -47.32 20.70
C LEU A 647 16.01 -48.59 20.87
N GLY A 648 16.06 -49.51 19.90
CA GLY A 648 15.35 -50.80 19.91
C GLY A 648 13.87 -50.67 20.24
N THR A 649 13.40 -51.49 21.17
CA THR A 649 11.99 -51.54 21.58
C THR A 649 11.46 -50.20 22.11
N ALA A 650 12.28 -49.43 22.84
CA ALA A 650 11.87 -48.13 23.37
C ALA A 650 11.62 -47.11 22.24
N GLY A 651 12.48 -47.13 21.21
CA GLY A 651 12.32 -46.30 20.00
C GLY A 651 11.03 -46.64 19.24
N SER A 652 10.71 -47.92 19.11
CA SER A 652 9.50 -48.38 18.42
C SER A 652 8.20 -47.98 19.13
N ILE A 653 8.18 -48.04 20.47
CA ILE A 653 7.03 -47.59 21.29
C ILE A 653 6.84 -46.08 21.16
N LEU A 654 7.92 -45.31 21.33
CA LEU A 654 7.88 -43.85 21.19
C LEU A 654 7.43 -43.43 19.78
N ALA A 655 7.87 -44.15 18.75
CA ALA A 655 7.47 -43.90 17.38
C ALA A 655 5.97 -44.02 17.17
N THR A 656 5.39 -45.11 17.66
CA THR A 656 3.94 -45.36 17.58
C THR A 656 3.16 -44.30 18.35
N VAL A 657 3.58 -43.98 19.58
CA VAL A 657 2.90 -42.98 20.42
C VAL A 657 2.93 -41.59 19.77
N PHE A 658 4.08 -41.14 19.29
CA PHE A 658 4.19 -39.82 18.64
C PHE A 658 3.47 -39.77 17.30
N GLU A 659 3.39 -40.86 16.54
CA GLU A 659 2.60 -40.93 15.31
C GLU A 659 1.11 -40.70 15.58
N TRP A 660 0.52 -41.41 16.55
CA TRP A 660 -0.88 -41.20 16.91
C TRP A 660 -1.13 -39.79 17.47
N ALA A 661 -0.20 -39.27 18.28
CA ALA A 661 -0.29 -37.90 18.80
C ALA A 661 -0.18 -36.85 17.69
N TYR A 662 0.68 -37.08 16.69
CA TYR A 662 0.81 -36.24 15.51
C TYR A 662 -0.51 -36.17 14.75
N LEU A 663 -1.08 -37.34 14.41
CA LEU A 663 -2.33 -37.43 13.65
C LEU A 663 -3.49 -36.77 14.41
N ALA A 664 -3.62 -37.05 15.71
CA ALA A 664 -4.63 -36.43 16.57
C ALA A 664 -4.50 -34.90 16.60
N THR A 665 -3.27 -34.37 16.65
CA THR A 665 -3.01 -32.93 16.67
C THR A 665 -3.34 -32.28 15.32
N VAL A 666 -2.98 -32.91 14.20
CA VAL A 666 -3.33 -32.42 12.86
C VAL A 666 -4.86 -32.41 12.67
N ILE A 667 -5.55 -33.49 13.04
CA ILE A 667 -7.02 -33.56 12.98
C ILE A 667 -7.65 -32.45 13.83
N THR A 668 -7.16 -32.24 15.05
CA THR A 668 -7.61 -31.15 15.92
C THR A 668 -7.40 -29.79 15.27
N CYS A 669 -6.27 -29.58 14.59
CA CYS A 669 -5.99 -28.36 13.85
C CYS A 669 -7.00 -28.13 12.72
N PHE A 670 -7.35 -29.17 11.95
CA PHE A 670 -8.38 -29.08 10.91
C PHE A 670 -9.75 -28.71 11.49
N VAL A 671 -10.16 -29.34 12.59
CA VAL A 671 -11.43 -29.04 13.28
C VAL A 671 -11.47 -27.59 13.75
N LEU A 672 -10.39 -27.12 14.40
CA LEU A 672 -10.31 -25.74 14.90
C LEU A 672 -10.22 -24.72 13.76
N ALA A 673 -9.52 -25.03 12.67
CA ALA A 673 -9.37 -24.13 11.53
C ALA A 673 -10.67 -23.94 10.73
N LEU A 674 -11.54 -24.95 10.70
CA LEU A 674 -12.84 -24.89 10.02
C LEU A 674 -13.96 -24.30 10.89
N GLY A 675 -13.90 -24.53 12.21
CA GLY A 675 -15.01 -24.19 13.12
C GLY A 675 -14.84 -22.88 13.91
N ASN A 676 -13.61 -22.44 14.19
CA ASN A 676 -13.35 -21.39 15.18
C ASN A 676 -12.40 -20.29 14.68
N ARG A 677 -12.64 -19.05 15.11
CA ARG A 677 -11.67 -17.95 14.93
C ARG A 677 -10.47 -18.10 15.88
N PRO A 678 -9.22 -17.82 15.45
CA PRO A 678 -8.02 -17.97 16.27
C PRO A 678 -8.05 -17.21 17.59
N GLN A 679 -8.70 -16.05 17.62
CA GLN A 679 -8.87 -15.25 18.83
C GLN A 679 -9.66 -15.99 19.92
N GLY A 680 -10.67 -16.77 19.53
CA GLY A 680 -11.51 -17.53 20.47
C GLY A 680 -10.84 -18.81 20.98
N SER A 681 -9.92 -19.39 20.20
CA SER A 681 -9.26 -20.67 20.51
C SER A 681 -7.75 -20.57 20.69
N ASN A 682 -7.22 -19.37 20.98
CA ASN A 682 -5.78 -19.10 21.11
C ASN A 682 -5.06 -20.10 22.04
N LYS A 683 -5.68 -20.47 23.17
CA LYS A 683 -5.12 -21.46 24.10
C LYS A 683 -4.87 -22.83 23.45
N PHE A 684 -5.81 -23.31 22.64
CA PHE A 684 -5.64 -24.59 21.93
C PHE A 684 -4.54 -24.51 20.87
N TYR A 685 -4.47 -23.39 20.13
CA TYR A 685 -3.38 -23.15 19.18
C TYR A 685 -2.02 -23.14 19.86
N MET A 686 -1.89 -22.49 21.03
CA MET A 686 -0.65 -22.50 21.80
C MET A 686 -0.27 -23.89 22.32
N THR A 687 -1.23 -24.70 22.77
CA THR A 687 -0.96 -26.11 23.15
C THR A 687 -0.39 -26.90 21.97
N MET A 688 -0.96 -26.74 20.77
CA MET A 688 -0.44 -27.38 19.56
C MET A 688 0.96 -26.87 19.20
N VAL A 689 1.25 -25.57 19.37
CA VAL A 689 2.60 -25.02 19.16
C VAL A 689 3.61 -25.69 20.10
N TYR A 690 3.30 -25.84 21.38
CA TYR A 690 4.20 -26.51 22.32
C TYR A 690 4.44 -27.97 21.95
N PHE A 691 3.39 -28.67 21.50
CA PHE A 691 3.53 -30.04 20.96
C PHE A 691 4.46 -30.09 19.75
N TRP A 692 4.30 -29.18 18.78
CA TRP A 692 5.15 -29.12 17.59
C TRP A 692 6.60 -28.80 17.90
N VAL A 693 6.85 -27.93 18.88
CA VAL A 693 8.21 -27.63 19.38
C VAL A 693 8.84 -28.89 19.99
N LEU A 694 8.09 -29.65 20.77
CA LEU A 694 8.56 -30.91 21.36
C LEU A 694 8.87 -31.96 20.28
N ILE A 695 7.97 -32.13 19.31
CA ILE A 695 8.20 -33.04 18.18
C ILE A 695 9.43 -32.62 17.37
N MET A 696 9.63 -31.32 17.12
CA MET A 696 10.83 -30.85 16.42
C MET A 696 12.10 -31.14 17.21
N ALA A 697 12.10 -30.87 18.51
CA ALA A 697 13.24 -31.16 19.37
C ALA A 697 13.57 -32.66 19.37
N TYR A 698 12.54 -33.52 19.39
CA TYR A 698 12.69 -34.96 19.25
C TYR A 698 13.27 -35.36 17.90
N LEU A 699 12.78 -34.81 16.79
CA LEU A 699 13.32 -35.09 15.45
C LEU A 699 14.76 -34.62 15.29
N MET A 700 15.11 -33.46 15.86
CA MET A 700 16.48 -32.97 15.87
C MET A 700 17.39 -33.89 16.69
N PHE A 701 16.95 -34.32 17.87
CA PHE A 701 17.66 -35.33 18.66
C PHE A 701 17.84 -36.63 17.88
N ALA A 702 16.77 -37.16 17.28
CA ALA A 702 16.79 -38.36 16.48
C ALA A 702 17.80 -38.27 15.33
N SER A 703 17.77 -37.17 14.58
CA SER A 703 18.69 -36.91 13.47
C SER A 703 20.14 -36.86 13.92
N ILE A 704 20.44 -36.13 14.99
CA ILE A 704 21.81 -36.03 15.54
C ILE A 704 22.26 -37.39 16.09
N TYR A 705 21.41 -38.10 16.83
CA TYR A 705 21.71 -39.38 17.44
C TYR A 705 22.04 -40.45 16.40
N ILE A 706 21.19 -40.58 15.36
CA ILE A 706 21.43 -41.49 14.23
C ILE A 706 22.76 -41.12 13.56
N THR A 707 22.99 -39.84 13.26
CA THR A 707 24.22 -39.39 12.62
C THR A 707 25.47 -39.76 13.43
N VAL A 708 25.45 -39.53 14.76
CA VAL A 708 26.59 -39.85 15.63
C VAL A 708 26.86 -41.35 15.71
N ILE A 709 25.83 -42.18 15.79
CA ILE A 709 26.00 -43.65 15.82
C ILE A 709 26.50 -44.15 14.47
N SER A 710 25.94 -43.68 13.37
CA SER A 710 26.41 -44.02 12.02
C SER A 710 27.89 -43.63 11.84
N VAL A 711 28.29 -42.44 12.29
CA VAL A 711 29.71 -42.02 12.25
C VAL A 711 30.60 -42.90 13.12
N LYS A 712 30.16 -43.28 14.33
CA LYS A 712 30.93 -44.17 15.20
C LYS A 712 31.12 -45.56 14.62
N SER A 713 30.07 -46.08 13.97
CA SER A 713 30.12 -47.37 13.27
C SER A 713 31.13 -47.34 12.13
N GLU A 714 31.12 -46.30 11.31
CA GLU A 714 32.05 -46.13 10.18
C GLU A 714 33.50 -45.88 10.62
N ILE A 715 33.73 -45.22 11.77
CA ILE A 715 35.09 -44.98 12.29
C ILE A 715 35.70 -46.24 12.93
N ALA A 716 34.88 -47.22 13.34
CA ALA A 716 35.34 -48.42 14.03
C ALA A 716 36.27 -49.30 13.18
N ASP A 717 36.12 -49.30 11.86
CA ASP A 717 36.90 -50.11 10.91
C ASP A 717 38.08 -49.34 10.26
N GLY A 718 38.33 -48.10 10.68
CA GLY A 718 39.40 -47.24 10.18
C GLY A 718 38.89 -46.08 9.32
N PHE A 719 39.35 -44.86 9.60
CA PHE A 719 38.84 -43.66 8.93
C PHE A 719 39.61 -43.36 7.63
N SER A 720 39.03 -43.69 6.46
CA SER A 720 39.44 -43.10 5.18
C SER A 720 38.42 -42.07 4.73
N VAL A 721 38.89 -40.90 4.28
CA VAL A 721 38.03 -39.82 3.75
C VAL A 721 37.24 -40.30 2.51
N SER A 722 37.71 -41.35 1.82
CA SER A 722 36.98 -41.98 0.71
C SER A 722 35.66 -42.61 1.12
N ASP A 723 35.58 -43.16 2.34
CA ASP A 723 34.45 -44.00 2.78
C ASP A 723 33.22 -43.15 3.10
N LEU A 724 33.48 -41.90 3.50
CA LEU A 724 32.52 -40.80 3.61
C LEU A 724 31.75 -40.52 2.30
N PHE A 725 32.35 -40.79 1.14
CA PHE A 725 31.72 -40.64 -0.18
C PHE A 725 31.14 -41.95 -0.73
N GLN A 726 31.48 -43.11 -0.14
CA GLN A 726 30.96 -44.41 -0.56
C GLN A 726 29.58 -44.70 0.05
N ASN A 727 29.32 -44.26 1.29
CA ASN A 727 28.00 -44.37 1.90
C ASN A 727 27.06 -43.28 1.35
N THR A 728 26.33 -43.62 0.30
CA THR A 728 25.41 -42.71 -0.41
C THR A 728 24.34 -42.09 0.49
N LEU A 729 23.86 -42.79 1.51
CA LEU A 729 22.85 -42.29 2.44
C LEU A 729 23.45 -41.26 3.40
N PHE A 730 24.60 -41.59 3.99
CA PHE A 730 25.34 -40.69 4.87
C PHE A 730 25.79 -39.42 4.15
N PHE A 731 26.34 -39.56 2.94
CA PHE A 731 26.72 -38.43 2.09
C PHE A 731 25.53 -37.54 1.73
N THR A 732 24.39 -38.13 1.34
CA THR A 732 23.17 -37.39 1.00
C THR A 732 22.62 -36.59 2.19
N LEU A 733 22.65 -37.14 3.41
CA LEU A 733 22.23 -36.44 4.62
C LEU A 733 23.16 -35.26 4.95
N ILE A 734 24.48 -35.46 4.89
CA ILE A 734 25.46 -34.39 5.12
C ILE A 734 25.29 -33.26 4.10
N VAL A 735 25.21 -33.59 2.80
CA VAL A 735 25.05 -32.60 1.74
C VAL A 735 23.76 -31.81 1.92
N SER A 736 22.66 -32.46 2.29
CA SER A 736 21.37 -31.78 2.54
C SER A 736 21.41 -30.85 3.77
N MET A 737 21.96 -31.31 4.89
CA MET A 737 22.09 -30.49 6.09
C MET A 737 23.07 -29.32 5.90
N ALA A 738 24.21 -29.58 5.25
CA ALA A 738 25.20 -28.55 4.95
C ALA A 738 24.65 -27.52 3.95
N SER A 739 24.00 -27.96 2.88
CA SER A 739 23.40 -27.06 1.90
C SER A 739 22.28 -26.18 2.47
N THR A 740 21.58 -26.63 3.51
CA THR A 740 20.53 -25.81 4.12
C THR A 740 21.10 -24.88 5.20
N TYR A 741 21.85 -25.41 6.17
CA TYR A 741 22.26 -24.63 7.35
C TYR A 741 23.62 -23.96 7.21
N VAL A 742 24.60 -24.63 6.61
CA VAL A 742 25.93 -24.04 6.40
C VAL A 742 25.84 -22.94 5.34
N LEU A 743 25.06 -23.11 4.26
CA LEU A 743 24.84 -22.03 3.30
C LEU A 743 24.16 -20.82 3.93
N TYR A 744 23.18 -21.01 4.81
CA TYR A 744 22.55 -19.87 5.52
C TYR A 744 23.58 -19.14 6.36
N PHE A 745 24.39 -19.88 7.12
CA PHE A 745 25.47 -19.30 7.92
C PHE A 745 26.46 -18.51 7.03
N VAL A 746 27.02 -19.15 6.00
CA VAL A 746 27.98 -18.53 5.08
C VAL A 746 27.37 -17.31 4.38
N ALA A 747 26.14 -17.40 3.86
CA ALA A 747 25.45 -16.29 3.22
C ALA A 747 25.29 -15.10 4.18
N SER A 748 24.89 -15.34 5.42
CA SER A 748 24.72 -14.27 6.41
C SER A 748 26.03 -13.56 6.78
N PHE A 749 27.16 -14.28 6.78
CA PHE A 749 28.49 -13.67 6.92
C PHE A 749 28.90 -12.88 5.68
N LEU A 750 28.67 -13.41 4.46
CA LEU A 750 28.96 -12.69 3.22
C LEU A 750 28.14 -11.40 3.09
N PHE A 751 26.91 -11.40 3.62
CA PHE A 751 26.07 -10.22 3.70
C PHE A 751 26.40 -9.31 4.90
N LEU A 752 27.41 -9.63 5.71
CA LEU A 752 27.82 -8.87 6.89
C LEU A 752 26.70 -8.65 7.92
N ASP A 753 25.78 -9.61 8.05
CA ASP A 753 24.70 -9.57 9.05
C ASP A 753 24.43 -10.97 9.65
N PRO A 754 25.38 -11.55 10.41
CA PRO A 754 25.28 -12.92 10.90
C PRO A 754 24.39 -13.08 12.15
N TRP A 755 23.96 -11.98 12.78
CA TRP A 755 23.42 -12.00 14.14
C TRP A 755 22.16 -12.87 14.32
N HIS A 756 21.29 -12.91 13.32
CA HIS A 756 20.07 -13.71 13.34
C HIS A 756 20.33 -15.22 13.45
N MET A 757 21.50 -15.70 13.00
CA MET A 757 21.93 -17.08 13.16
C MET A 757 22.19 -17.44 14.64
N PHE A 758 22.60 -16.47 15.46
CA PHE A 758 22.89 -16.70 16.88
C PHE A 758 21.69 -16.39 17.77
N THR A 759 20.84 -15.43 17.39
CA THR A 759 19.75 -14.97 18.24
C THR A 759 18.40 -15.64 17.99
N SER A 760 18.17 -16.15 16.77
CA SER A 760 16.82 -16.54 16.32
C SER A 760 16.76 -17.89 15.60
N PHE A 761 17.90 -18.47 15.22
CA PHE A 761 17.96 -19.70 14.43
C PHE A 761 17.33 -20.91 15.15
N ILE A 762 17.65 -21.12 16.42
CA ILE A 762 17.12 -22.27 17.19
C ILE A 762 15.60 -22.15 17.33
N GLN A 763 15.10 -20.95 17.64
CA GLN A 763 13.66 -20.69 17.73
C GLN A 763 12.98 -20.96 16.38
N TYR A 764 13.61 -20.55 15.27
CA TYR A 764 13.10 -20.80 13.93
C TYR A 764 13.02 -22.31 13.61
N LEU A 765 14.07 -23.07 13.91
CA LEU A 765 14.08 -24.52 13.71
C LEU A 765 12.93 -25.18 14.49
N LEU A 766 12.81 -24.89 15.78
CA LEU A 766 11.76 -25.45 16.64
C LEU A 766 10.33 -25.08 16.19
N MET A 767 10.15 -23.89 15.62
CA MET A 767 8.85 -23.42 15.13
C MET A 767 8.50 -23.90 13.72
N THR A 768 9.44 -24.53 12.99
CA THR A 768 9.22 -24.97 11.61
C THR A 768 7.99 -25.89 11.47
N PRO A 769 7.73 -26.88 12.36
CA PRO A 769 6.54 -27.72 12.21
C PRO A 769 5.23 -26.97 12.48
N THR A 770 5.25 -25.91 13.29
CA THR A 770 4.08 -25.03 13.47
C THR A 770 3.73 -24.32 12.16
N TYR A 771 4.73 -23.88 11.40
CA TYR A 771 4.50 -23.24 10.10
C TYR A 771 3.88 -24.22 9.11
N ILE A 772 4.39 -25.45 9.06
CA ILE A 772 3.93 -26.48 8.12
C ILE A 772 2.55 -27.01 8.50
N ASN A 773 2.30 -27.31 9.79
CA ASN A 773 1.10 -28.02 10.22
C ASN A 773 -0.04 -27.10 10.69
N ILE A 774 0.26 -25.98 11.35
CA ILE A 774 -0.79 -25.07 11.84
C ILE A 774 -1.09 -24.00 10.78
N LEU A 775 -0.06 -23.26 10.33
CA LEU A 775 -0.30 -22.09 9.48
C LEU A 775 -0.81 -22.47 8.10
N ASN A 776 -0.23 -23.49 7.45
CA ASN A 776 -0.71 -23.93 6.13
C ASN A 776 -2.12 -24.52 6.21
N VAL A 777 -2.40 -25.39 7.19
CA VAL A 777 -3.75 -25.96 7.37
C VAL A 777 -4.75 -24.83 7.59
N TYR A 778 -4.45 -23.89 8.49
CA TYR A 778 -5.35 -22.76 8.73
C TYR A 778 -5.53 -21.88 7.48
N ALA A 779 -4.46 -21.62 6.72
CA ALA A 779 -4.49 -20.83 5.50
C ALA A 779 -5.40 -21.44 4.42
N PHE A 780 -5.19 -22.72 4.10
CA PHE A 780 -6.00 -23.44 3.11
C PHE A 780 -7.44 -23.61 3.57
N CYS A 781 -7.66 -23.97 4.84
CA CYS A 781 -9.00 -24.04 5.44
C CYS A 781 -9.74 -22.70 5.43
N ASN A 782 -9.05 -21.57 5.34
CA ASN A 782 -9.66 -20.24 5.37
C ASN A 782 -9.49 -19.44 4.06
N THR A 783 -9.40 -20.12 2.91
CA THR A 783 -9.37 -19.48 1.57
C THR A 783 -10.63 -18.68 1.22
N HIS A 784 -11.77 -19.01 1.82
CA HIS A 784 -13.00 -18.21 1.74
C HIS A 784 -12.93 -16.85 2.45
N ASP A 785 -12.06 -16.69 3.44
CA ASP A 785 -11.99 -15.47 4.24
C ASP A 785 -11.07 -14.45 3.55
N ILE A 786 -11.71 -13.55 2.79
CA ILE A 786 -11.09 -12.44 2.06
C ILE A 786 -11.08 -11.16 2.93
N THR A 787 -11.46 -11.25 4.21
CA THR A 787 -11.46 -10.08 5.09
C THR A 787 -10.04 -9.58 5.33
N TRP A 788 -9.88 -8.27 5.34
CA TRP A 788 -8.60 -7.61 5.56
C TRP A 788 -8.20 -7.54 7.05
N GLY A 789 -8.93 -8.23 7.95
CA GLY A 789 -8.71 -8.15 9.40
C GLY A 789 -8.95 -6.76 10.00
N THR A 790 -9.48 -5.81 9.23
CA THR A 790 -9.77 -4.45 9.71
C THR A 790 -11.12 -4.37 10.41
N LYS A 791 -11.15 -3.56 11.45
CA LYS A 791 -12.29 -3.40 12.34
C LYS A 791 -13.44 -2.66 11.63
N GLY A 792 -14.26 -3.38 10.84
CA GLY A 792 -15.68 -3.18 10.41
C GLY A 792 -16.33 -1.81 10.59
N ASP A 793 -17.09 -1.37 9.59
CA ASP A 793 -17.52 0.03 9.43
C ASP A 793 -18.33 0.59 10.60
N VAL A 794 -17.84 1.69 11.15
CA VAL A 794 -18.57 2.54 12.11
C VAL A 794 -19.06 3.73 11.28
N LYS A 795 -20.36 4.01 11.33
CA LYS A 795 -20.93 5.17 10.64
C LYS A 795 -20.37 6.44 11.29
N PRO A 796 -19.72 7.34 10.54
CA PRO A 796 -19.21 8.58 11.09
C PRO A 796 -20.35 9.53 11.48
N GLU A 797 -20.09 10.44 12.43
CA GLU A 797 -21.02 11.50 12.83
C GLU A 797 -21.29 12.45 11.64
N LYS A 798 -22.55 12.84 11.43
CA LYS A 798 -22.98 13.64 10.26
C LYS A 798 -22.38 15.05 10.31
N LEU A 799 -21.77 15.47 9.20
CA LEU A 799 -21.20 16.82 9.03
C LEU A 799 -22.23 17.75 8.36
N PRO A 800 -22.09 19.08 8.46
CA PRO A 800 -22.97 20.01 7.76
C PRO A 800 -22.79 19.93 6.23
N SER A 801 -23.90 20.08 5.49
CA SER A 801 -23.95 20.18 4.02
C SER A 801 -23.95 21.64 3.56
N VAL A 802 -23.54 21.87 2.30
CA VAL A 802 -23.37 23.20 1.73
C VAL A 802 -23.96 23.26 0.31
N THR A 803 -24.77 24.28 0.04
CA THR A 803 -25.42 24.53 -1.26
C THR A 803 -25.13 25.95 -1.77
N THR A 804 -24.90 26.10 -3.07
CA THR A 804 -24.68 27.40 -3.73
C THR A 804 -25.93 28.28 -3.73
N LYS A 805 -25.75 29.57 -3.42
CA LYS A 805 -26.76 30.63 -3.65
C LYS A 805 -26.69 31.17 -5.10
N PRO A 806 -27.74 31.84 -5.61
CA PRO A 806 -27.70 32.53 -6.90
C PRO A 806 -26.54 33.55 -6.92
N GLY A 807 -25.53 33.34 -7.78
CA GLY A 807 -24.28 34.11 -7.80
C GLY A 807 -23.00 33.32 -7.49
N GLY A 808 -23.08 32.01 -7.26
CA GLY A 808 -21.89 31.13 -7.13
C GLY A 808 -21.16 31.20 -5.79
N LYS A 809 -21.76 31.85 -4.78
CA LYS A 809 -21.26 31.96 -3.40
C LYS A 809 -21.91 30.91 -2.49
N VAL A 810 -21.19 30.53 -1.44
CA VAL A 810 -21.49 29.41 -0.56
C VAL A 810 -21.25 29.81 0.91
N ASP A 811 -22.24 29.58 1.79
CA ASP A 811 -22.10 29.85 3.23
C ASP A 811 -21.28 28.75 3.93
N VAL A 812 -20.09 29.10 4.40
CA VAL A 812 -19.20 28.20 5.16
C VAL A 812 -19.10 28.68 6.61
N SER A 813 -19.50 27.82 7.54
CA SER A 813 -19.11 27.95 8.95
C SER A 813 -17.67 27.45 9.11
N ALA A 814 -16.73 28.36 9.41
CA ALA A 814 -15.35 28.06 9.74
C ALA A 814 -14.93 28.82 11.02
N PRO A 815 -14.08 28.27 11.89
CA PRO A 815 -13.54 28.99 13.04
C PRO A 815 -12.62 30.12 12.55
N THR A 816 -12.91 31.37 12.92
CA THR A 816 -12.20 32.55 12.40
C THR A 816 -11.53 33.38 13.47
N ASP A 817 -11.86 33.15 14.75
CA ASP A 817 -11.35 33.95 15.86
C ASP A 817 -10.08 33.32 16.42
N ASP A 818 -9.05 34.13 16.68
CA ASP A 818 -7.73 33.68 17.16
C ASP A 818 -7.85 32.97 18.52
N ALA A 819 -8.82 33.38 19.35
CA ALA A 819 -9.12 32.74 20.62
C ALA A 819 -9.72 31.33 20.43
N ASP A 820 -10.60 31.16 19.43
CA ASP A 820 -11.25 29.88 19.13
C ASP A 820 -10.27 28.88 18.50
N LEU A 821 -9.41 29.33 17.58
CA LEU A 821 -8.36 28.52 16.97
C LEU A 821 -7.36 28.01 18.02
N ASN A 822 -6.94 28.88 18.95
CA ASN A 822 -6.04 28.50 20.03
C ASN A 822 -6.70 27.55 21.04
N THR A 823 -8.01 27.72 21.30
CA THR A 823 -8.78 26.84 22.20
C THR A 823 -8.99 25.46 21.58
N GLN A 824 -9.28 25.37 20.28
CA GLN A 824 -9.35 24.11 19.54
C GLN A 824 -8.01 23.39 19.51
N TYR A 825 -6.93 24.14 19.24
CA TYR A 825 -5.57 23.62 19.28
C TYR A 825 -5.22 23.07 20.68
N GLU A 826 -5.51 23.81 21.75
CA GLU A 826 -5.31 23.31 23.13
C GLU A 826 -6.18 22.11 23.49
N ALA A 827 -7.43 22.05 23.00
CA ALA A 827 -8.34 20.95 23.27
C ALA A 827 -7.83 19.65 22.61
N GLU A 828 -7.43 19.71 21.35
CA GLU A 828 -6.78 18.58 20.65
C GLU A 828 -5.47 18.17 21.34
N LEU A 829 -4.69 19.14 21.88
CA LEU A 829 -3.51 18.84 22.68
C LEU A 829 -3.84 18.15 24.04
N ARG A 830 -5.05 18.31 24.59
CA ARG A 830 -5.45 17.64 25.85
C ARG A 830 -5.98 16.22 25.62
N VAL A 831 -6.43 15.89 24.39
CA VAL A 831 -6.99 14.56 24.05
C VAL A 831 -5.96 13.43 24.21
N PHE A 832 -4.66 13.72 24.13
CA PHE A 832 -3.62 12.71 24.36
C PHE A 832 -3.19 12.54 25.83
N ALA A 833 -3.76 13.30 26.77
CA ALA A 833 -3.38 13.29 28.18
C ALA A 833 -4.03 12.18 29.03
N THR A 834 -4.98 11.41 28.48
CA THR A 834 -5.67 10.32 29.20
C THR A 834 -5.69 9.01 28.40
N LYS A 835 -5.85 7.89 29.12
CA LYS A 835 -5.74 6.52 28.58
C LYS A 835 -7.02 6.10 27.85
N TYR A 836 -6.85 5.61 26.61
CA TYR A 836 -7.93 5.19 25.71
C TYR A 836 -8.52 3.81 26.03
N VAL A 837 -9.81 3.60 25.74
CA VAL A 837 -10.53 2.32 25.89
C VAL A 837 -11.33 2.04 24.61
N GLU A 838 -11.19 0.84 24.06
CA GLU A 838 -11.84 0.42 22.81
C GLU A 838 -13.33 0.04 23.01
N PRO A 839 -14.26 0.54 22.16
CA PRO A 839 -15.64 0.03 22.11
C PRO A 839 -15.77 -1.25 21.25
N LYS A 840 -16.76 -2.09 21.60
CA LYS A 840 -17.07 -3.38 20.93
C LYS A 840 -18.02 -3.20 19.73
N LYS A 841 -17.99 -4.17 18.81
CA LYS A 841 -18.62 -4.18 17.47
C LYS A 841 -19.90 -5.02 17.38
N ASP A 842 -20.78 -4.62 16.45
CA ASP A 842 -21.93 -5.40 15.94
C ASP A 842 -21.78 -5.71 14.43
N PRO A 843 -22.25 -6.88 13.93
CA PRO A 843 -22.16 -7.28 12.52
C PRO A 843 -23.36 -6.87 11.63
N SER A 844 -23.15 -6.77 10.30
CA SER A 844 -24.14 -6.42 9.26
C SER A 844 -23.86 -7.15 7.94
N ALA A 845 -24.93 -7.48 7.18
CA ALA A 845 -25.10 -7.77 5.74
C ALA A 845 -24.06 -8.58 4.90
N GLU A 846 -22.85 -8.85 5.39
CA GLU A 846 -21.79 -9.65 4.74
C GLU A 846 -22.11 -11.16 4.68
N ASP A 847 -23.09 -11.62 5.48
CA ASP A 847 -23.40 -13.03 5.70
C ASP A 847 -23.90 -13.79 4.45
N LYS A 848 -24.45 -13.09 3.45
CA LYS A 848 -24.98 -13.74 2.22
C LYS A 848 -23.90 -14.10 1.19
N GLN A 849 -22.76 -13.42 1.18
CA GLN A 849 -21.65 -13.72 0.28
C GLN A 849 -20.75 -14.84 0.82
N GLU A 850 -20.73 -15.00 2.15
CA GLU A 850 -19.94 -16.04 2.83
C GLU A 850 -20.31 -17.46 2.38
N ASP A 851 -21.59 -17.73 2.08
CA ASP A 851 -22.05 -19.10 1.80
C ASP A 851 -21.60 -19.62 0.43
N TYR A 852 -21.52 -18.77 -0.59
CA TYR A 852 -20.90 -19.15 -1.89
C TYR A 852 -19.39 -19.41 -1.72
N TYR A 853 -18.70 -18.59 -0.93
CA TYR A 853 -17.26 -18.74 -0.67
C TYR A 853 -16.93 -19.99 0.17
N LYS A 854 -17.83 -20.43 1.05
CA LYS A 854 -17.68 -21.67 1.84
C LYS A 854 -17.63 -22.94 0.96
N GLY A 855 -18.29 -22.97 -0.20
CA GLY A 855 -18.30 -24.13 -1.11
C GLY A 855 -16.98 -24.35 -1.88
N PHE A 856 -16.40 -23.28 -2.43
CA PHE A 856 -15.10 -23.36 -3.12
C PHE A 856 -13.97 -23.75 -2.16
N ARG A 857 -13.97 -23.20 -0.95
CA ARG A 857 -13.05 -23.58 0.14
C ARG A 857 -13.03 -25.09 0.34
N SER A 858 -14.20 -25.70 0.53
CA SER A 858 -14.31 -27.14 0.76
C SER A 858 -13.69 -27.94 -0.38
N THR A 859 -13.87 -27.51 -1.63
CA THR A 859 -13.29 -28.18 -2.80
C THR A 859 -11.76 -28.07 -2.85
N VAL A 860 -11.20 -26.87 -2.66
CA VAL A 860 -9.73 -26.65 -2.69
C VAL A 860 -9.05 -27.37 -1.53
N VAL A 861 -9.62 -27.29 -0.33
CA VAL A 861 -9.08 -27.96 0.87
C VAL A 861 -9.12 -29.46 0.70
N LEU A 862 -10.25 -30.02 0.25
CA LEU A 862 -10.36 -31.47 0.01
C LEU A 862 -9.36 -31.91 -1.04
N PHE A 863 -9.24 -31.19 -2.17
CA PHE A 863 -8.26 -31.51 -3.20
C PHE A 863 -6.82 -31.47 -2.68
N TRP A 864 -6.45 -30.43 -1.93
CA TRP A 864 -5.13 -30.30 -1.31
C TRP A 864 -4.84 -31.42 -0.29
N MET A 865 -5.84 -31.77 0.54
CA MET A 865 -5.77 -32.88 1.49
C MET A 865 -5.59 -34.22 0.76
N PHE A 866 -6.39 -34.49 -0.27
CA PHE A 866 -6.26 -35.71 -1.07
C PHE A 866 -4.90 -35.79 -1.75
N CYS A 867 -4.35 -34.68 -2.26
CA CYS A 867 -3.00 -34.67 -2.83
C CYS A 867 -1.93 -35.07 -1.79
N ASN A 868 -1.97 -34.48 -0.59
CA ASN A 868 -1.00 -34.78 0.46
C ASN A 868 -1.18 -36.21 1.02
N LEU A 869 -2.41 -36.67 1.17
CA LEU A 869 -2.72 -38.04 1.59
C LEU A 869 -2.30 -39.06 0.53
N ALA A 870 -2.58 -38.80 -0.75
CA ALA A 870 -2.16 -39.65 -1.86
C ALA A 870 -0.63 -39.74 -1.93
N LEU A 871 0.09 -38.62 -1.75
CA LEU A 871 1.55 -38.64 -1.65
C LEU A 871 2.02 -39.54 -0.50
N CYS A 872 1.45 -39.36 0.70
CA CYS A 872 1.80 -40.20 1.85
C CYS A 872 1.48 -41.67 1.60
N ALA A 873 0.30 -41.99 1.05
CA ALA A 873 -0.11 -43.35 0.76
C ALA A 873 0.79 -44.01 -0.29
N VAL A 874 1.08 -43.32 -1.39
CA VAL A 874 1.99 -43.83 -2.44
C VAL A 874 3.36 -44.08 -1.83
N VAL A 875 3.94 -43.12 -1.10
CA VAL A 875 5.27 -43.28 -0.51
C VAL A 875 5.28 -44.37 0.55
N LEU A 876 4.29 -44.46 1.44
CA LEU A 876 4.24 -45.47 2.51
C LEU A 876 3.95 -46.88 1.98
N VAL A 877 3.08 -47.03 0.97
CA VAL A 877 2.79 -48.32 0.31
C VAL A 877 3.99 -48.77 -0.52
N THR A 878 4.68 -47.84 -1.20
CA THR A 878 5.91 -48.16 -1.93
C THR A 878 7.12 -48.36 -1.01
N ALA A 879 7.14 -47.72 0.17
CA ALA A 879 8.15 -47.85 1.22
C ALA A 879 7.92 -49.05 2.16
N GLY A 880 6.73 -49.65 2.16
CA GLY A 880 6.41 -50.87 2.91
C GLY A 880 6.27 -50.68 4.43
N VAL A 881 5.66 -49.60 4.90
CA VAL A 881 5.53 -49.32 6.35
C VAL A 881 4.29 -49.95 7.00
N ASP A 882 3.38 -50.54 6.22
CA ASP A 882 2.34 -51.45 6.71
C ASP A 882 2.24 -52.67 5.81
N VAL A 883 2.69 -53.81 6.31
CA VAL A 883 1.98 -55.11 6.36
C VAL A 883 2.97 -56.11 6.97
N SER A 884 2.64 -56.59 8.17
CA SER A 884 3.16 -57.83 8.74
C SER A 884 2.95 -58.99 7.78
N LEU A 885 3.91 -59.25 6.88
CA LEU A 885 4.07 -60.54 6.23
C LEU A 885 5.57 -60.80 6.04
N LYS A 886 6.01 -61.92 6.62
CA LYS A 886 7.33 -62.53 6.43
C LYS A 886 7.59 -62.69 4.94
N ASP A 887 8.67 -62.07 4.43
CA ASP A 887 9.47 -62.55 3.30
C ASP A 887 10.70 -61.62 3.13
N ASP A 888 11.89 -62.17 3.35
CA ASP A 888 13.17 -61.45 3.52
C ASP A 888 13.77 -60.84 2.24
N GLU A 889 13.26 -61.17 1.05
CA GLU A 889 13.76 -60.60 -0.21
C GLU A 889 12.99 -59.35 -0.67
N LEU A 890 11.70 -59.25 -0.32
CA LEU A 890 10.83 -58.14 -0.73
C LEU A 890 10.99 -56.89 0.14
N SER A 891 11.55 -57.03 1.34
CA SER A 891 11.85 -55.96 2.30
C SER A 891 13.03 -55.08 1.83
N THR A 892 14.00 -55.66 1.13
CA THR A 892 15.23 -54.99 0.67
C THR A 892 14.97 -54.03 -0.51
N GLU A 893 14.16 -54.44 -1.51
CA GLU A 893 13.77 -53.56 -2.62
C GLU A 893 12.84 -52.42 -2.19
N LYS A 894 11.92 -52.67 -1.25
CA LYS A 894 10.94 -51.67 -0.78
C LYS A 894 11.60 -50.60 0.10
N THR A 895 12.56 -50.98 0.93
CA THR A 895 13.42 -50.05 1.69
C THR A 895 14.25 -49.17 0.75
N SER A 896 14.67 -49.70 -0.41
CA SER A 896 15.42 -48.93 -1.43
C SER A 896 14.58 -47.80 -2.05
N ARG A 897 13.29 -48.04 -2.33
CA ARG A 897 12.39 -47.02 -2.92
C ARG A 897 12.12 -45.83 -1.98
N ALA A 898 11.92 -46.11 -0.70
CA ALA A 898 11.79 -45.08 0.34
C ALA A 898 13.05 -44.21 0.44
N LYS A 899 14.22 -44.85 0.41
CA LYS A 899 15.53 -44.17 0.39
C LYS A 899 15.72 -43.31 -0.85
N ILE A 900 15.25 -43.77 -2.02
CA ILE A 900 15.29 -42.99 -3.27
C ILE A 900 14.41 -41.74 -3.17
N TYR A 901 13.16 -41.87 -2.70
CA TYR A 901 12.27 -40.72 -2.54
C TYR A 901 12.86 -39.68 -1.58
N MET A 902 13.34 -40.11 -0.41
CA MET A 902 13.99 -39.22 0.55
C MET A 902 15.23 -38.55 -0.03
N SER A 903 16.04 -39.30 -0.79
CA SER A 903 17.20 -38.74 -1.49
C SER A 903 16.78 -37.67 -2.50
N VAL A 904 15.74 -37.91 -3.30
CA VAL A 904 15.21 -36.91 -4.24
C VAL A 904 14.76 -35.65 -3.53
N VAL A 905 14.01 -35.77 -2.42
CA VAL A 905 13.56 -34.61 -1.63
C VAL A 905 14.75 -33.84 -1.06
N LEU A 906 15.71 -34.53 -0.45
CA LEU A 906 16.90 -33.91 0.17
C LEU A 906 17.79 -33.22 -0.88
N TRP A 907 18.07 -33.87 -2.01
CA TRP A 907 18.84 -33.28 -3.11
C TRP A 907 18.11 -32.13 -3.80
N SER A 908 16.78 -32.17 -3.85
CA SER A 908 15.99 -31.04 -4.38
C SER A 908 16.06 -29.82 -3.45
N VAL A 909 15.95 -30.02 -2.13
CA VAL A 909 16.12 -28.94 -1.15
C VAL A 909 17.54 -28.37 -1.20
N ALA A 910 18.55 -29.23 -1.33
CA ALA A 910 19.94 -28.82 -1.52
C ALA A 910 20.13 -28.00 -2.80
N GLY A 911 19.57 -28.46 -3.92
CA GLY A 911 19.61 -27.77 -5.20
C GLY A 911 18.92 -26.40 -5.17
N LEU A 912 17.74 -26.31 -4.56
CA LEU A 912 17.01 -25.04 -4.38
C LEU A 912 17.82 -24.06 -3.51
N SER A 913 18.44 -24.55 -2.44
CA SER A 913 19.28 -23.72 -1.55
C SER A 913 20.55 -23.24 -2.25
N ALA A 914 21.21 -24.11 -3.01
CA ALA A 914 22.38 -23.75 -3.81
C ALA A 914 22.06 -22.72 -4.91
N PHE A 915 20.89 -22.84 -5.55
CA PHE A 915 20.42 -21.88 -6.55
C PHE A 915 20.22 -20.48 -5.92
N ARG A 916 19.54 -20.40 -4.77
CA ARG A 916 19.38 -19.15 -4.01
C ARG A 916 20.72 -18.54 -3.63
N PHE A 917 21.63 -19.35 -3.10
CA PHE A 917 22.97 -18.92 -2.69
C PHE A 917 23.77 -18.36 -3.88
N THR A 918 23.73 -19.03 -5.03
CA THR A 918 24.42 -18.57 -6.25
C THR A 918 23.89 -17.21 -6.71
N GLY A 919 22.57 -17.02 -6.73
CA GLY A 919 21.97 -15.73 -7.07
C GLY A 919 22.30 -14.63 -6.07
N ALA A 920 22.35 -14.96 -4.78
CA ALA A 920 22.75 -14.02 -3.73
C ALA A 920 24.22 -13.59 -3.86
N ILE A 921 25.13 -14.51 -4.20
CA ILE A 921 26.54 -14.17 -4.51
C ILE A 921 26.60 -13.28 -5.75
N TRP A 922 25.90 -13.63 -6.82
CA TRP A 922 25.87 -12.82 -8.03
C TRP A 922 25.40 -11.39 -7.75
N PHE A 923 24.34 -11.24 -6.95
CA PHE A 923 23.86 -9.94 -6.48
C PHE A 923 24.94 -9.16 -5.73
N LEU A 924 25.66 -9.79 -4.79
CA LEU A 924 26.75 -9.12 -4.07
C LEU A 924 27.86 -8.65 -5.01
N ILE A 925 28.27 -9.49 -5.98
CA ILE A 925 29.27 -9.14 -6.98
C ILE A 925 28.81 -7.92 -7.78
N VAL A 926 27.59 -7.93 -8.31
CA VAL A 926 27.03 -6.81 -9.07
C VAL A 926 26.98 -5.54 -8.21
N ARG A 927 26.56 -5.66 -6.95
CA ARG A 927 26.49 -4.54 -6.01
C ARG A 927 27.86 -3.93 -5.72
N MET A 928 28.94 -4.71 -5.67
CA MET A 928 30.30 -4.17 -5.49
C MET A 928 30.68 -3.20 -6.61
N PHE A 929 30.23 -3.44 -7.84
CA PHE A 929 30.49 -2.56 -8.98
C PHE A 929 29.47 -1.43 -9.14
N ARG A 930 28.19 -1.68 -8.86
CA ARG A 930 27.10 -0.69 -9.06
C ARG A 930 26.86 0.24 -7.87
N GLY A 931 27.27 -0.15 -6.65
CA GLY A 931 27.14 0.68 -5.45
C GLY A 931 25.71 0.90 -4.94
N VAL A 932 24.77 0.05 -5.36
CA VAL A 932 23.36 -0.03 -4.92
C VAL A 932 22.95 -1.48 -4.77
#